data_AF-A0A8T5RKL8-F1
#
_entry.id   AF-A0A8T5RKL8-F1
#
_cell.length_a   1.000
_cell.length_b   1.000
_cell.length_c   1.000
_cell.angle_alpha   90.00
_cell.angle_beta   90.00
_cell.angle_gamma   90.00
#
_symmetry.space_group_name_H-M   'P 1'
#
loop_
_entity.id
_entity.type
_entity.pdbx_description
1 polymer ?
#
loop_
_entity_poly.entity_id
_entity_poly.type
_entity_poly.pdbx_seq_one_letter_code
_entity_poly.pdbx_strand_id
1 'polypeptide(L)'
;MRVTTNDKKCPLFINLRGLRAKNIDNFIWSNGILIRSSTIRPKIIKATFECALCGSTFEVIQLTSRIKWPNFCINQQCKAKTQSDFRLISKSSEFIDWQSIMIQEIPEDLPPGRIPRSVQAILTHDLVDSVKPGDRIKLMGTYKSVLAQSTQSYNSTLFKTFIDVNFIDPEDKSEHITDLSKEDKKKIEELSKEPMIQKKIARSISPSIYGRDQLKMACALSLFGGTRRKKLGGGYKRGDLHFLVVGDPGTGKSEILKGAVDVSPRGLYTSGKGSTGVGLTAAVIKEGETGQMNLEAGVVVLANGGIAAIDEFDKMDTADRSALHEAMEQQSYHYNTEILSADGRRIVIGEFINKLMKQNKDKIIYGKDCEILPFNDLKIFTSDFKKIFKTNVDRVSRHKAPTHFYKITFTNGRSIIVTPEHPIFAFREGILSCICAKDCVKDDFIPIPKYLPNSSDIIELHDDNGSNHPLAKELTMPRHLTPKLGRVLGYIVSEGHSYKGSGAEIGFSNMDDILLKDFYKLMKDEFNIEPSINERDDGLKTLRYISVNLYEWMIENFPEVMTKSKFKRAPNKILSSSRKIIKEFLISAFKGDGSVESTAICYRTASKGLCADYQDLLLKLGLHSRITYDKYNDSYKVYIRAQSLIQFYEEIIQDNDHRIKKIRNLIKPDRPKTHHHDIFPNSIIEMIINLKHKLAITYDGYFHRHLKENHGITRNVFQKELTLIKHKFLKILKTLDKNIDIQEIRDETGYSQAILAQITGLNRSNIDYYERGGYDKKQRENCKLKIVSALKTEMKKVEAKINYLNSLIESDIYWDRIKQIECIQNKEKIYTPWVYDITVEPNHTFISQGIVLHNTVSIAKAGIVATLKAQTAIIAAANPHSGRYDRYKTPTQNIRLPPSLLSRFDLIFVVVDRPNSAEDAQMAEFILKNAMIKPEEEFDDHGDNTAPIHKDLLKKYIKHAKRTCHPILSDEAKERIKEFYLELRGQYDSEDAIISILARNLDALVRLSEAYAKMALRDKVTKEDVGDIMQLFKRFLKDTGYDETSGKIDMDRIFVGQSRSNLNRLEALMNRLKEIYEENSWKPLERINIIQILDLEEKLDKKFIENAIEELIKEGTLYEPKSGFIKFTNKESL
;
A
#
# COMPACT_ATOMS: atom_id res chain seq x y z
N MET A 1 23.66 -38.03 -26.28
CA MET A 1 22.26 -38.46 -26.44
C MET A 1 21.60 -38.41 -25.07
N ARG A 2 20.65 -37.50 -24.84
CA ARG A 2 19.82 -37.53 -23.62
C ARG A 2 18.66 -38.49 -23.89
N VAL A 3 18.49 -39.49 -23.05
CA VAL A 3 17.45 -40.52 -23.21
C VAL A 3 16.11 -39.88 -22.85
N THR A 4 15.26 -39.62 -23.85
CA THR A 4 13.88 -39.17 -23.67
C THR A 4 12.96 -40.40 -23.55
N THR A 5 13.09 -41.17 -22.48
CA THR A 5 12.11 -42.21 -22.16
C THR A 5 11.19 -41.71 -21.05
N ASN A 6 9.94 -41.45 -21.39
CA ASN A 6 8.83 -41.09 -20.47
C ASN A 6 8.42 -42.25 -19.54
N ASP A 7 9.34 -43.15 -19.20
CA ASP A 7 9.03 -44.39 -18.51
C ASP A 7 8.82 -44.10 -17.02
N LYS A 8 7.55 -43.90 -16.64
CA LYS A 8 7.10 -43.50 -15.29
C LYS A 8 7.35 -44.57 -14.22
N LYS A 9 7.73 -45.79 -14.60
CA LYS A 9 8.03 -46.91 -13.70
C LYS A 9 9.52 -47.26 -13.74
N CYS A 10 10.36 -46.32 -13.32
CA CYS A 10 11.77 -46.61 -13.12
C CYS A 10 11.97 -47.22 -11.70
N PRO A 11 12.59 -48.40 -11.55
CA PRO A 11 12.81 -49.06 -10.25
C PRO A 11 13.79 -48.30 -9.31
N LEU A 12 14.29 -47.14 -9.73
CA LEU A 12 15.32 -46.34 -9.04
C LEU A 12 14.78 -44.99 -8.52
N PHE A 13 13.53 -44.96 -8.03
CA PHE A 13 13.00 -43.80 -7.29
C PHE A 13 13.60 -43.74 -5.89
N ILE A 14 14.21 -42.61 -5.54
CA ILE A 14 14.91 -42.41 -4.27
C ILE A 14 14.53 -41.03 -3.72
N ASN A 15 13.98 -41.01 -2.50
CA ASN A 15 13.75 -39.77 -1.76
C ASN A 15 15.08 -39.05 -1.52
N LEU A 16 15.08 -37.71 -1.48
CA LEU A 16 16.30 -36.92 -1.26
C LEU A 16 17.06 -37.33 0.01
N ARG A 17 16.35 -37.77 1.05
CA ARG A 17 16.95 -38.31 2.29
C ARG A 17 17.72 -39.61 2.09
N GLY A 18 17.25 -40.42 1.15
CA GLY A 18 17.75 -41.75 0.81
C GLY A 18 19.02 -41.73 -0.04
N LEU A 19 19.45 -40.56 -0.52
CA LEU A 19 20.69 -40.40 -1.25
C LEU A 19 21.88 -40.76 -0.35
N ARG A 20 22.66 -41.75 -0.81
CA ARG A 20 23.83 -42.33 -0.13
C ARG A 20 24.97 -42.53 -1.12
N ALA A 21 26.15 -42.86 -0.62
CA ALA A 21 27.33 -43.11 -1.45
C ALA A 21 27.10 -44.19 -2.53
N LYS A 22 26.28 -45.22 -2.25
CA LYS A 22 25.89 -46.26 -3.21
C LYS A 22 25.14 -45.73 -4.44
N ASN A 23 24.64 -44.51 -4.40
CA ASN A 23 23.88 -43.89 -5.48
C ASN A 23 24.74 -43.00 -6.37
N ILE A 24 26.03 -42.80 -6.05
CA ILE A 24 26.94 -42.01 -6.85
C ILE A 24 27.11 -42.67 -8.23
N ASP A 25 27.11 -41.84 -9.28
CA ASP A 25 27.17 -42.19 -10.70
C ASP A 25 25.99 -43.03 -11.23
N ASN A 26 24.98 -43.30 -10.39
CA ASN A 26 23.75 -43.94 -10.81
C ASN A 26 22.69 -42.94 -11.28
N PHE A 27 21.84 -43.39 -12.21
CA PHE A 27 20.68 -42.64 -12.68
C PHE A 27 19.54 -42.77 -11.67
N ILE A 28 19.03 -41.65 -11.18
CA ILE A 28 18.03 -41.62 -10.11
C ILE A 28 16.84 -40.75 -10.47
N TRP A 29 15.68 -41.12 -9.92
CA TRP A 29 14.50 -40.26 -9.85
C TRP A 29 14.34 -39.74 -8.43
N SER A 30 14.14 -38.43 -8.29
CA SER A 30 13.83 -37.79 -7.01
C SER A 30 12.76 -36.72 -7.19
N ASN A 31 11.99 -36.48 -6.13
CA ASN A 31 11.01 -35.41 -6.05
C ASN A 31 11.42 -34.39 -4.97
N GLY A 32 10.97 -33.15 -5.13
CA GLY A 32 11.18 -32.12 -4.12
C GLY A 32 10.57 -30.78 -4.50
N ILE A 33 10.72 -29.80 -3.61
CA ILE A 33 10.30 -28.41 -3.83
C ILE A 33 11.52 -27.59 -4.17
N LEU A 34 11.43 -26.79 -5.23
CA LEU A 34 12.47 -25.83 -5.57
C LEU A 34 12.46 -24.66 -4.58
N ILE A 35 13.47 -24.51 -3.71
CA ILE A 35 13.54 -23.37 -2.78
C ILE A 35 14.22 -22.17 -3.47
N ARG A 36 15.37 -22.43 -4.08
CA ARG A 36 16.27 -21.40 -4.61
C ARG A 36 16.70 -21.75 -6.02
N SER A 37 16.74 -20.74 -6.87
CA SER A 37 17.29 -20.81 -8.22
C SER A 37 18.39 -19.76 -8.36
N SER A 38 19.55 -20.15 -8.86
CA SER A 38 20.58 -19.20 -9.26
C SER A 38 20.19 -18.47 -10.55
N THR A 39 20.88 -17.38 -10.82
CA THR A 39 20.91 -16.77 -12.16
C THR A 39 21.52 -17.75 -13.17
N ILE A 40 21.15 -17.59 -14.44
CA ILE A 40 21.69 -18.36 -15.56
C ILE A 40 23.13 -17.92 -15.83
N ARG A 41 24.06 -18.87 -15.99
CA ARG A 41 25.48 -18.62 -16.25
C ARG A 41 25.93 -19.35 -17.52
N PRO A 42 26.80 -18.76 -18.35
CA PRO A 42 27.42 -19.49 -19.45
C PRO A 42 28.56 -20.39 -18.92
N LYS A 43 28.53 -21.67 -19.28
CA LYS A 43 29.59 -22.65 -19.02
C LYS A 43 30.29 -23.01 -20.33
N ILE A 44 31.62 -22.89 -20.36
CA ILE A 44 32.42 -23.20 -21.55
C ILE A 44 32.53 -24.73 -21.73
N ILE A 45 32.27 -25.22 -22.94
CA ILE A 45 32.49 -26.63 -23.33
C ILE A 45 33.70 -26.76 -24.25
N LYS A 46 33.84 -25.84 -25.20
CA LYS A 46 35.02 -25.77 -26.08
C LYS A 46 35.64 -24.39 -25.94
N ALA A 47 36.89 -24.38 -25.55
CA ALA A 47 37.67 -23.17 -25.43
C ALA A 47 38.57 -23.02 -26.66
N THR A 48 38.45 -21.91 -27.37
CA THR A 48 39.34 -21.57 -28.47
C THR A 48 40.52 -20.77 -27.92
N PHE A 49 41.73 -21.27 -28.15
CA PHE A 49 42.96 -20.62 -27.77
C PHE A 49 43.68 -20.08 -28.99
N GLU A 50 44.25 -18.89 -28.87
CA GLU A 50 45.13 -18.26 -29.84
C GLU A 50 46.56 -18.30 -29.30
N CYS A 51 47.50 -18.77 -30.12
CA CYS A 51 48.91 -18.72 -29.77
C CYS A 51 49.46 -17.31 -29.97
N ALA A 52 49.94 -16.66 -28.91
CA ALA A 52 50.49 -15.31 -28.96
C ALA A 52 51.74 -15.17 -29.85
N LEU A 53 52.47 -16.28 -30.08
CA LEU A 53 53.69 -16.30 -30.90
C LEU A 53 53.45 -16.49 -32.41
N CYS A 54 52.39 -17.17 -32.82
CA CYS A 54 52.17 -17.51 -34.24
C CYS A 54 50.75 -17.23 -34.74
N GLY A 55 49.85 -16.71 -33.91
CA GLY A 55 48.49 -16.32 -34.28
C GLY A 55 47.55 -17.47 -34.65
N SER A 56 47.98 -18.73 -34.55
CA SER A 56 47.13 -19.87 -34.87
C SER A 56 46.09 -20.08 -33.77
N THR A 57 44.82 -20.19 -34.17
CA THR A 57 43.70 -20.50 -33.28
C THR A 57 43.38 -21.99 -33.32
N PHE A 58 43.06 -22.57 -32.16
CA PHE A 58 42.64 -23.96 -32.08
C PHE A 58 41.74 -24.22 -30.87
N GLU A 59 40.92 -25.27 -30.96
CA GLU A 59 39.89 -25.56 -29.97
C GLU A 59 40.30 -26.72 -29.05
N VAL A 60 40.11 -26.54 -27.74
CA VAL A 60 40.34 -27.57 -26.73
C VAL A 60 39.05 -27.81 -25.96
N ILE A 61 38.60 -29.07 -25.93
CA ILE A 61 37.41 -29.50 -25.21
C ILE A 61 37.69 -29.43 -23.69
N GLN A 62 36.80 -28.75 -22.98
CA GLN A 62 36.85 -28.48 -21.55
C GLN A 62 35.91 -29.45 -20.82
N LEU A 63 36.46 -30.58 -20.34
CA LEU A 63 35.70 -31.60 -19.61
C LEU A 63 35.68 -31.37 -18.09
N THR A 64 36.57 -30.53 -17.58
CA THR A 64 36.77 -30.29 -16.14
C THR A 64 36.23 -28.93 -15.69
N SER A 65 35.97 -28.79 -14.38
CA SER A 65 35.54 -27.52 -13.77
C SER A 65 36.61 -26.41 -13.85
N ARG A 66 37.87 -26.78 -14.11
CA ARG A 66 38.97 -25.86 -14.41
C ARG A 66 39.25 -25.86 -15.90
N ILE A 67 39.61 -24.68 -16.42
CA ILE A 67 40.04 -24.52 -17.80
C ILE A 67 41.34 -25.30 -17.98
N LYS A 68 41.30 -26.33 -18.83
CA LYS A 68 42.45 -27.05 -19.33
C LYS A 68 43.10 -26.22 -20.42
N TRP A 69 44.27 -25.69 -20.10
CA TRP A 69 45.10 -24.97 -21.06
C TRP A 69 45.83 -25.95 -21.97
N PRO A 70 46.12 -25.56 -23.22
CA PRO A 70 46.93 -26.38 -24.11
C PRO A 70 48.40 -26.39 -23.66
N ASN A 71 49.04 -27.55 -23.84
CA ASN A 71 50.44 -27.75 -23.47
C ASN A 71 51.42 -27.40 -24.60
N PHE A 72 50.93 -27.31 -25.85
CA PHE A 72 51.73 -27.00 -27.04
C PHE A 72 50.85 -26.40 -28.14
N CYS A 73 51.45 -25.64 -29.04
CA CYS A 73 50.79 -25.11 -30.22
C CYS A 73 50.65 -26.17 -31.32
N ILE A 74 49.54 -26.16 -32.06
CA ILE A 74 49.29 -27.07 -33.19
C ILE A 74 50.27 -26.80 -34.36
N ASN A 75 50.77 -25.57 -34.51
CA ASN A 75 51.77 -25.26 -35.52
C ASN A 75 53.13 -25.86 -35.13
N GLN A 76 53.56 -26.89 -35.86
CA GLN A 76 54.80 -27.64 -35.61
C GLN A 76 56.07 -26.78 -35.68
N GLN A 77 56.00 -25.59 -36.30
CA GLN A 77 57.12 -24.64 -36.37
C GLN A 77 57.18 -23.67 -35.17
N CYS A 78 56.17 -23.67 -34.29
CA CYS A 78 56.08 -22.76 -33.16
C CYS A 78 56.62 -23.36 -31.86
N LYS A 79 57.40 -22.59 -31.08
CA LYS A 79 57.99 -23.02 -29.80
C LYS A 79 57.12 -22.74 -28.56
N ALA A 80 55.87 -22.30 -28.73
CA ALA A 80 54.96 -22.03 -27.61
C ALA A 80 54.66 -23.30 -26.79
N LYS A 81 54.99 -23.26 -25.50
CA LYS A 81 54.85 -24.40 -24.55
C LYS A 81 54.34 -23.99 -23.17
N THR A 82 54.33 -22.70 -22.85
CA THR A 82 53.91 -22.20 -21.53
C THR A 82 52.48 -21.66 -21.55
N GLN A 83 51.77 -21.75 -20.43
CA GLN A 83 50.38 -21.30 -20.30
C GLN A 83 50.20 -19.81 -20.63
N SER A 84 51.23 -18.99 -20.40
CA SER A 84 51.28 -17.57 -20.75
C SER A 84 51.25 -17.29 -22.26
N ASP A 85 51.61 -18.27 -23.08
CA ASP A 85 51.74 -18.11 -24.54
C ASP A 85 50.41 -18.29 -25.27
N PHE A 86 49.37 -18.74 -24.54
CA PHE A 86 48.05 -19.00 -25.09
C PHE A 86 47.05 -17.98 -24.54
N ARG A 87 46.25 -17.42 -25.44
CA ARG A 87 45.18 -16.48 -25.10
C ARG A 87 43.83 -17.14 -25.35
N LEU A 88 42.96 -17.17 -24.35
CA LEU A 88 41.59 -17.65 -24.52
C LEU A 88 40.77 -16.59 -25.28
N ILE A 89 40.20 -16.97 -26.42
CA ILE A 89 39.26 -16.13 -27.18
C ILE A 89 37.83 -16.50 -26.77
N SER A 90 37.22 -15.66 -25.93
CA SER A 90 35.82 -15.87 -25.51
C SER A 90 34.83 -15.79 -26.67
N LYS A 91 35.06 -14.98 -27.72
CA LYS A 91 34.08 -14.80 -28.82
C LYS A 91 33.88 -16.04 -29.71
N SER A 92 34.92 -16.86 -29.87
CA SER A 92 34.89 -18.07 -30.71
C SER A 92 34.68 -19.35 -29.90
N SER A 93 34.66 -19.25 -28.57
CA SER A 93 34.45 -20.39 -27.67
C SER A 93 32.98 -20.78 -27.62
N GLU A 94 32.71 -22.07 -27.45
CA GLU A 94 31.35 -22.62 -27.37
C GLU A 94 30.90 -22.66 -25.90
N PHE A 95 29.81 -21.95 -25.60
CA PHE A 95 29.19 -21.89 -24.27
C PHE A 95 27.83 -22.57 -24.26
N ILE A 96 27.46 -23.10 -23.09
CA ILE A 96 26.12 -23.60 -22.80
C ILE A 96 25.55 -22.89 -21.59
N ASP A 97 24.23 -22.80 -21.52
CA ASP A 97 23.56 -22.29 -20.34
C ASP A 97 23.65 -23.29 -19.19
N TRP A 98 23.98 -22.75 -18.01
CA TRP A 98 24.14 -23.47 -16.76
C TRP A 98 23.33 -22.76 -15.68
N GLN A 99 22.60 -23.53 -14.88
CA GLN A 99 21.86 -22.99 -13.74
C GLN A 99 21.91 -23.98 -12.58
N SER A 100 22.11 -23.45 -11.37
CA SER A 100 22.08 -24.23 -10.14
C SER A 100 20.77 -24.00 -9.42
N ILE A 101 20.11 -25.10 -9.06
CA ILE A 101 18.87 -25.08 -8.28
C ILE A 101 19.05 -25.85 -6.97
N MET A 102 18.39 -25.39 -5.91
CA MET A 102 18.37 -26.07 -4.61
C MET A 102 16.99 -26.66 -4.37
N ILE A 103 16.96 -27.98 -4.24
CA ILE A 103 15.74 -28.77 -4.12
C ILE A 103 15.64 -29.30 -2.71
N GLN A 104 14.46 -29.20 -2.10
CA GLN A 104 14.18 -29.62 -0.74
C GLN A 104 13.21 -30.79 -0.70
N GLU A 105 13.35 -31.61 0.34
CA GLU A 105 12.36 -32.61 0.71
C GLU A 105 10.97 -31.98 0.87
N ILE A 106 9.95 -32.68 0.39
CA ILE A 106 8.56 -32.27 0.57
C ILE A 106 8.23 -32.41 2.06
N PRO A 107 7.64 -31.38 2.72
CA PRO A 107 7.34 -31.44 4.15
C PRO A 107 6.48 -32.64 4.58
N GLU A 108 5.65 -33.15 3.67
CA GLU A 108 4.77 -34.31 3.90
C GLU A 108 5.55 -35.62 4.13
N ASP A 109 6.73 -35.75 3.54
CA ASP A 109 7.56 -36.97 3.62
C ASP A 109 8.56 -36.92 4.80
N LEU A 110 8.50 -35.87 5.63
CA LEU A 110 9.42 -35.68 6.74
C LEU A 110 9.02 -36.49 7.98
N PRO A 111 9.95 -37.26 8.57
CA PRO A 111 9.76 -37.81 9.90
C PRO A 111 9.65 -36.68 10.94
N PRO A 112 8.81 -36.83 11.97
CA PRO A 112 8.62 -35.80 13.00
C PRO A 112 9.95 -35.42 13.67
N GLY A 113 10.14 -34.12 13.89
CA GLY A 113 11.32 -33.56 14.57
C GLY A 113 12.59 -33.46 13.73
N ARG A 114 12.56 -33.76 12.42
CA ARG A 114 13.73 -33.68 11.55
C ARG A 114 13.65 -32.51 10.56
N ILE A 115 14.77 -31.83 10.39
CA ILE A 115 14.91 -30.74 9.41
C ILE A 115 14.90 -31.35 8.00
N PRO A 116 14.18 -30.74 7.04
CA PRO A 116 14.22 -31.12 5.64
C PRO A 116 15.62 -30.96 5.05
N ARG A 117 16.11 -31.99 4.35
CA ARG A 117 17.37 -31.89 3.62
C ARG A 117 17.16 -31.21 2.28
N SER A 118 18.20 -30.52 1.83
CA SER A 118 18.26 -29.93 0.51
C SER A 118 19.46 -30.48 -0.27
N VAL A 119 19.28 -30.60 -1.58
CA VAL A 119 20.30 -31.10 -2.51
C VAL A 119 20.42 -30.12 -3.66
N GLN A 120 21.66 -29.86 -4.07
CA GLN A 120 21.94 -29.04 -5.24
C GLN A 120 21.73 -29.88 -6.50
N ALA A 121 20.99 -29.34 -7.47
CA ALA A 121 20.85 -29.92 -8.78
C ALA A 121 21.25 -28.91 -9.86
N ILE A 122 21.83 -29.40 -10.95
CA ILE A 122 22.39 -28.58 -12.03
C ILE A 122 21.56 -28.81 -13.28
N LEU A 123 21.04 -27.72 -13.84
CA LEU A 123 20.34 -27.67 -15.12
C LEU A 123 21.31 -27.17 -16.19
N THR A 124 21.29 -27.81 -17.36
CA THR A 124 22.11 -27.43 -18.52
C THR A 124 21.30 -27.39 -19.80
N HIS A 125 21.68 -26.51 -20.73
CA HIS A 125 21.00 -26.33 -22.03
C HIS A 125 19.53 -25.87 -21.88
N ASP A 126 18.61 -26.55 -22.55
CA ASP A 126 17.15 -26.33 -22.63
C ASP A 126 16.40 -26.47 -21.30
N LEU A 127 16.98 -27.17 -20.31
CA LEU A 127 16.35 -27.35 -18.99
C LEU A 127 16.43 -26.11 -18.11
N VAL A 128 17.29 -25.15 -18.46
CA VAL A 128 17.48 -23.89 -17.74
C VAL A 128 16.20 -23.06 -17.79
N ASP A 129 15.83 -22.43 -16.67
CA ASP A 129 14.63 -21.61 -16.48
C ASP A 129 13.28 -22.32 -16.71
N SER A 130 13.28 -23.67 -16.75
CA SER A 130 12.06 -24.46 -16.91
C SER A 130 11.13 -24.44 -15.68
N VAL A 131 11.71 -24.19 -14.50
CA VAL A 131 11.08 -24.32 -13.17
C VAL A 131 11.33 -23.09 -12.30
N LYS A 132 10.35 -22.70 -11.47
CA LYS A 132 10.41 -21.51 -10.63
C LYS A 132 10.46 -21.84 -9.13
N PRO A 133 11.08 -21.00 -8.28
CA PRO A 133 11.02 -21.18 -6.82
C PRO A 133 9.58 -21.34 -6.32
N GLY A 134 9.34 -22.39 -5.55
CA GLY A 134 8.03 -22.82 -5.07
C GLY A 134 7.38 -23.96 -5.86
N ASP A 135 7.86 -24.28 -7.08
CA ASP A 135 7.33 -25.39 -7.87
C ASP A 135 7.72 -26.75 -7.26
N ARG A 136 6.79 -27.71 -7.28
CA ARG A 136 7.10 -29.13 -7.02
C ARG A 136 7.64 -29.75 -8.29
N ILE A 137 8.82 -30.34 -8.20
CA ILE A 137 9.56 -30.88 -9.32
C ILE A 137 9.88 -32.35 -9.09
N LYS A 138 9.64 -33.16 -10.11
CA LYS A 138 10.24 -34.48 -10.26
C LYS A 138 11.42 -34.34 -11.19
N LEU A 139 12.60 -34.71 -10.73
CA LEU A 139 13.80 -34.67 -11.54
C LEU A 139 14.37 -36.07 -11.73
N MET A 140 14.94 -36.26 -12.90
CA MET A 140 15.67 -37.43 -13.29
C MET A 140 17.10 -36.99 -13.65
N GLY A 141 18.09 -37.61 -13.05
CA GLY A 141 19.48 -37.20 -13.25
C GLY A 141 20.49 -38.17 -12.69
N THR A 142 21.76 -37.93 -12.98
CA THR A 142 22.88 -38.70 -12.40
C THR A 142 23.36 -38.03 -11.12
N TYR A 143 23.43 -38.78 -10.02
CA TYR A 143 23.95 -38.24 -8.75
C TYR A 143 25.48 -38.26 -8.77
N LYS A 144 26.12 -37.10 -8.87
CA LYS A 144 27.57 -36.95 -9.01
C LYS A 144 28.20 -36.40 -7.74
N SER A 145 29.48 -36.72 -7.54
CA SER A 145 30.30 -36.19 -6.46
C SER A 145 31.56 -35.51 -7.01
N VAL A 146 31.92 -34.36 -6.47
CA VAL A 146 33.16 -33.63 -6.80
C VAL A 146 33.92 -33.32 -5.51
N LEU A 147 35.25 -33.41 -5.53
CA LEU A 147 36.10 -33.10 -4.38
C LEU A 147 35.85 -31.66 -3.89
N ALA A 148 35.54 -31.50 -2.60
CA ALA A 148 35.47 -30.17 -2.01
C ALA A 148 36.89 -29.63 -1.80
N GLN A 149 37.23 -28.49 -2.41
CA GLN A 149 38.53 -27.86 -2.21
C GLN A 149 38.47 -26.91 -1.02
N SER A 150 39.37 -27.08 -0.05
CA SER A 150 39.56 -26.13 1.04
C SER A 150 40.30 -24.89 0.53
N THR A 151 40.06 -23.72 1.14
CA THR A 151 40.76 -22.45 0.86
C THR A 151 42.28 -22.54 1.03
N GLN A 152 42.79 -23.56 1.73
CA GLN A 152 44.20 -23.83 1.92
C GLN A 152 44.66 -25.12 1.22
N SER A 153 44.54 -25.23 -0.11
CA SER A 153 45.25 -26.18 -1.01
C SER A 153 45.44 -27.67 -0.59
N TYR A 154 44.78 -28.16 0.44
CA TYR A 154 44.70 -29.57 0.82
C TYR A 154 43.37 -30.10 0.30
N ASN A 155 43.43 -31.17 -0.48
CA ASN A 155 42.24 -31.85 -0.98
C ASN A 155 41.49 -32.42 0.24
N SER A 156 40.24 -31.97 0.44
CA SER A 156 39.38 -32.55 1.48
C SER A 156 39.03 -33.98 1.11
N THR A 157 38.96 -34.87 2.09
CA THR A 157 38.38 -36.21 1.92
C THR A 157 36.85 -36.15 1.77
N LEU A 158 36.25 -34.98 2.03
CA LEU A 158 34.82 -34.73 1.86
C LEU A 158 34.52 -34.30 0.43
N PHE A 159 33.59 -35.01 -0.21
CA PHE A 159 33.09 -34.70 -1.54
C PHE A 159 31.79 -33.89 -1.44
N LYS A 160 31.65 -32.88 -2.30
CA LYS A 160 30.38 -32.17 -2.52
C LYS A 160 29.56 -32.97 -3.53
N THR A 161 28.32 -33.27 -3.19
CA THR A 161 27.40 -34.06 -4.03
C THR A 161 26.34 -33.17 -4.67
N PHE A 162 25.99 -33.43 -5.93
CA PHE A 162 24.92 -32.75 -6.65
C PHE A 162 24.26 -33.69 -7.67
N ILE A 163 23.06 -33.34 -8.13
CA ILE A 163 22.36 -34.09 -9.18
C ILE A 163 22.54 -33.36 -10.51
N ASP A 164 23.12 -34.03 -11.50
CA ASP A 164 23.22 -33.53 -12.88
C ASP A 164 21.93 -33.94 -13.62
N VAL A 165 21.08 -32.96 -13.88
CA VAL A 165 19.69 -33.20 -14.29
C VAL A 165 19.62 -33.44 -15.80
N ASN A 166 18.96 -34.54 -16.18
CA ASN A 166 18.67 -34.87 -17.57
C ASN A 166 17.22 -34.58 -17.95
N PHE A 167 16.30 -34.65 -16.98
CA PHE A 167 14.89 -34.35 -17.19
C PHE A 167 14.26 -33.76 -15.93
N ILE A 168 13.37 -32.79 -16.12
CA ILE A 168 12.63 -32.15 -15.03
C ILE A 168 11.15 -32.02 -15.43
N ASP A 169 10.26 -32.49 -14.56
CA ASP A 169 8.82 -32.40 -14.72
C ASP A 169 8.23 -31.58 -13.56
N PRO A 170 7.79 -30.33 -13.82
CA PRO A 170 7.04 -29.56 -12.84
C PRO A 170 5.61 -30.12 -12.69
N GLU A 171 5.30 -30.68 -11.52
CA GLU A 171 3.97 -31.25 -11.22
C GLU A 171 2.84 -30.22 -11.30
N ASP A 172 3.16 -28.92 -11.23
CA ASP A 172 2.20 -27.82 -11.33
C ASP A 172 1.78 -27.50 -12.78
N LYS A 173 2.48 -28.01 -13.80
CA LYS A 173 2.15 -27.80 -15.23
C LYS A 173 1.61 -29.05 -15.94
N SER A 174 1.96 -30.24 -15.47
CA SER A 174 1.45 -31.49 -16.05
C SER A 174 0.03 -31.79 -15.54
N GLU A 175 -0.97 -31.74 -16.43
CA GLU A 175 -2.35 -32.21 -16.19
C GLU A 175 -2.43 -33.74 -15.96
N HIS A 176 -1.30 -34.40 -15.77
CA HIS A 176 -1.22 -35.84 -15.61
C HIS A 176 -1.51 -36.27 -14.16
N ILE A 177 -2.64 -36.95 -14.03
CA ILE A 177 -3.03 -37.97 -13.06
C ILE A 177 -1.86 -38.37 -12.14
N THR A 178 -1.92 -37.94 -10.88
CA THR A 178 -1.22 -38.64 -9.80
C THR A 178 -2.14 -39.79 -9.37
N ASP A 179 -1.57 -40.99 -9.29
CA ASP A 179 -2.24 -42.28 -9.16
C ASP A 179 -3.15 -42.38 -7.93
N LEU A 180 -4.42 -41.97 -8.06
CA LEU A 180 -5.47 -42.54 -7.24
C LEU A 180 -5.60 -44.00 -7.68
N SER A 181 -5.41 -44.95 -6.75
CA SER A 181 -5.73 -46.33 -7.05
C SER A 181 -7.22 -46.40 -7.43
N LYS A 182 -7.58 -47.34 -8.31
CA LYS A 182 -9.00 -47.54 -8.67
C LYS A 182 -9.85 -47.84 -7.43
N GLU A 183 -9.25 -48.41 -6.39
CA GLU A 183 -9.85 -48.68 -5.08
C GLU A 183 -10.09 -47.40 -4.26
N ASP A 184 -9.08 -46.52 -4.14
CA ASP A 184 -9.22 -45.25 -3.43
C ASP A 184 -10.29 -44.36 -4.06
N LYS A 185 -10.35 -44.37 -5.41
CA LYS A 185 -11.37 -43.60 -6.14
C LYS A 185 -12.78 -44.13 -5.85
N LYS A 186 -12.97 -45.46 -5.84
CA LYS A 186 -14.26 -46.07 -5.46
C LYS A 186 -14.65 -45.71 -4.03
N LYS A 187 -13.72 -45.81 -3.07
CA LYS A 187 -13.95 -45.41 -1.67
C LYS A 187 -14.35 -43.94 -1.55
N ILE A 188 -13.69 -43.04 -2.29
CA ILE A 188 -14.02 -41.61 -2.32
C ILE A 188 -15.43 -41.38 -2.88
N GLU A 189 -15.79 -42.06 -3.98
CA GLU A 189 -17.13 -41.97 -4.57
C GLU A 189 -18.22 -42.54 -3.65
N GLU A 190 -17.95 -43.63 -2.95
CA GLU A 190 -18.85 -44.21 -1.92
C GLU A 190 -19.05 -43.24 -0.75
N LEU A 191 -17.95 -42.72 -0.17
CA LEU A 191 -18.01 -41.73 0.92
C LEU A 191 -18.75 -40.46 0.52
N SER A 192 -18.62 -40.01 -0.72
CA SER A 192 -19.28 -38.79 -1.22
C SER A 192 -20.82 -38.91 -1.23
N LYS A 193 -21.34 -40.13 -1.31
CA LYS A 193 -22.78 -40.41 -1.33
C LYS A 193 -23.39 -40.57 0.07
N GLU A 194 -22.56 -40.63 1.11
CA GLU A 194 -23.06 -40.79 2.48
C GLU A 194 -23.79 -39.53 2.97
N PRO A 195 -24.88 -39.70 3.75
CA PRO A 195 -25.56 -38.56 4.36
C PRO A 195 -24.64 -37.86 5.37
N MET A 196 -24.63 -36.53 5.36
CA MET A 196 -23.80 -35.67 6.23
C MET A 196 -22.28 -35.84 6.09
N ILE A 197 -21.78 -36.24 4.91
CA ILE A 197 -20.34 -36.35 4.61
C ILE A 197 -19.55 -35.08 5.00
N GLN A 198 -20.14 -33.89 4.84
CA GLN A 198 -19.47 -32.64 5.18
C GLN A 198 -19.15 -32.53 6.68
N LYS A 199 -20.05 -33.01 7.55
CA LYS A 199 -19.82 -33.03 9.00
C LYS A 199 -18.77 -34.08 9.38
N LYS A 200 -18.76 -35.24 8.72
CA LYS A 200 -17.71 -36.27 8.90
C LYS A 200 -16.33 -35.73 8.50
N ILE A 201 -16.23 -35.05 7.36
CA ILE A 201 -15.00 -34.38 6.91
C ILE A 201 -14.54 -33.35 7.94
N ALA A 202 -15.44 -32.49 8.43
CA ALA A 202 -15.10 -31.49 9.44
C ALA A 202 -14.55 -32.13 10.72
N ARG A 203 -15.21 -33.17 11.24
CA ARG A 203 -14.77 -33.89 12.46
C ARG A 203 -13.42 -34.58 12.27
N SER A 204 -13.06 -34.96 11.04
CA SER A 204 -11.81 -35.66 10.72
C SER A 204 -10.57 -34.76 10.67
N ILE A 205 -10.71 -33.42 10.59
CA ILE A 205 -9.56 -32.49 10.51
C ILE A 205 -8.73 -32.45 11.80
N SER A 206 -9.42 -32.44 12.94
CA SER A 206 -8.80 -32.44 14.28
C SER A 206 -9.65 -33.31 15.20
N PRO A 207 -9.42 -34.65 15.18
CA PRO A 207 -10.18 -35.58 16.01
C PRO A 207 -9.84 -35.43 17.50
N SER A 208 -8.64 -34.93 17.83
CA SER A 208 -8.16 -34.74 19.21
C SER A 208 -8.92 -33.66 20.00
N ILE A 209 -9.68 -32.81 19.32
CA ILE A 209 -10.43 -31.72 19.97
C ILE A 209 -11.90 -32.10 19.99
N TYR A 210 -12.49 -32.19 21.17
CA TYR A 210 -13.92 -32.44 21.29
C TYR A 210 -14.75 -31.22 20.86
N GLY A 211 -15.85 -31.46 20.13
CA GLY A 211 -16.80 -30.44 19.70
C GLY A 211 -16.23 -29.43 18.69
N ARG A 212 -16.77 -28.19 18.76
CA ARG A 212 -16.41 -27.05 17.89
C ARG A 212 -16.57 -27.33 16.39
N ASP A 213 -17.58 -28.11 16.05
CA ASP A 213 -17.88 -28.58 14.69
C ASP A 213 -17.95 -27.45 13.66
N GLN A 214 -18.42 -26.26 14.04
CA GLN A 214 -18.53 -25.12 13.14
C GLN A 214 -17.16 -24.48 12.79
N LEU A 215 -16.20 -24.45 13.73
CA LEU A 215 -14.82 -24.00 13.43
C LEU A 215 -14.13 -25.01 12.50
N LYS A 216 -14.30 -26.30 12.80
CA LYS A 216 -13.77 -27.38 11.97
C LYS A 216 -14.39 -27.36 10.56
N MET A 217 -15.68 -27.07 10.46
CA MET A 217 -16.38 -26.88 9.18
C MET A 217 -15.81 -25.69 8.41
N ALA A 218 -15.51 -24.57 9.07
CA ALA A 218 -14.90 -23.41 8.42
C ALA A 218 -13.49 -23.72 7.87
N CYS A 219 -12.68 -24.46 8.65
CA CYS A 219 -11.39 -24.98 8.18
C CYS A 219 -11.57 -25.93 6.99
N ALA A 220 -12.57 -26.82 7.02
CA ALA A 220 -12.90 -27.70 5.90
C ALA A 220 -13.26 -26.89 4.64
N LEU A 221 -14.14 -25.90 4.76
CA LEU A 221 -14.52 -25.04 3.63
C LEU A 221 -13.30 -24.32 3.02
N SER A 222 -12.36 -23.86 3.85
CA SER A 222 -11.09 -23.28 3.40
C SER A 222 -10.18 -24.30 2.69
N LEU A 223 -10.13 -25.55 3.17
CA LEU A 223 -9.39 -26.66 2.55
C LEU A 223 -9.89 -27.01 1.14
N PHE A 224 -11.19 -27.00 0.89
CA PHE A 224 -11.76 -27.31 -0.42
C PHE A 224 -11.83 -26.08 -1.35
N GLY A 225 -12.14 -24.90 -0.79
CA GLY A 225 -12.25 -23.63 -1.52
C GLY A 225 -13.40 -23.60 -2.55
N GLY A 226 -13.77 -22.41 -3.00
CA GLY A 226 -14.74 -22.20 -4.09
C GLY A 226 -14.19 -22.53 -5.48
N THR A 227 -14.99 -22.30 -6.52
CA THR A 227 -14.57 -22.48 -7.91
C THR A 227 -13.85 -21.25 -8.45
N ARG A 228 -12.76 -21.49 -9.18
CA ARG A 228 -12.01 -20.42 -9.83
C ARG A 228 -12.60 -20.17 -11.21
N ARG A 229 -13.40 -19.11 -11.34
CA ARG A 229 -14.04 -18.76 -12.61
C ARG A 229 -13.22 -17.73 -13.37
N LYS A 230 -13.02 -17.96 -14.66
CA LYS A 230 -12.50 -16.95 -15.58
C LYS A 230 -13.53 -15.82 -15.68
N LYS A 231 -13.10 -14.57 -15.48
CA LYS A 231 -13.99 -13.42 -15.71
C LYS A 231 -14.18 -13.22 -17.21
N LEU A 232 -15.39 -12.79 -17.61
CA LEU A 232 -15.65 -12.29 -18.96
C LEU A 232 -14.74 -11.07 -19.17
N GLY A 233 -13.64 -11.27 -19.90
CA GLY A 233 -12.58 -10.28 -20.02
C GLY A 233 -11.26 -10.61 -19.34
N GLY A 234 -10.93 -11.86 -18.99
CA GLY A 234 -9.60 -12.21 -18.46
C GLY A 234 -9.45 -11.99 -16.94
N GLY A 235 -8.53 -12.71 -16.31
CA GLY A 235 -8.47 -12.87 -14.86
C GLY A 235 -9.37 -13.94 -14.29
N TYR A 236 -9.07 -14.31 -13.05
CA TYR A 236 -9.83 -15.33 -12.31
C TYR A 236 -10.45 -14.69 -11.10
N LYS A 237 -11.74 -14.92 -10.88
CA LYS A 237 -12.37 -14.65 -9.60
C LYS A 237 -11.69 -15.56 -8.57
N ARG A 238 -11.21 -14.97 -7.48
CA ARG A 238 -10.60 -15.71 -6.37
C ARG A 238 -11.60 -16.75 -5.85
N GLY A 239 -11.16 -18.01 -5.78
CA GLY A 239 -11.92 -19.11 -5.22
C GLY A 239 -11.50 -19.47 -3.79
N ASP A 240 -10.30 -19.05 -3.36
CA ASP A 240 -9.75 -19.42 -2.05
C ASP A 240 -10.45 -18.64 -0.92
N LEU A 241 -10.80 -19.32 0.17
CA LEU A 241 -11.52 -18.77 1.32
C LEU A 241 -10.55 -18.47 2.47
N HIS A 242 -10.60 -17.25 2.99
CA HIS A 242 -9.78 -16.83 4.14
C HIS A 242 -10.60 -16.87 5.43
N PHE A 243 -9.97 -17.38 6.48
CA PHE A 243 -10.61 -17.63 7.75
C PHE A 243 -9.77 -17.08 8.92
N LEU A 244 -10.42 -16.37 9.85
CA LEU A 244 -9.80 -15.87 11.09
C LEU A 244 -10.53 -16.41 12.32
N VAL A 245 -9.78 -16.98 13.26
CA VAL A 245 -10.28 -17.38 14.58
C VAL A 245 -9.70 -16.45 15.64
N VAL A 246 -10.58 -15.89 16.47
CA VAL A 246 -10.22 -15.04 17.60
C VAL A 246 -10.74 -15.70 18.85
N GLY A 247 -9.99 -15.68 19.95
CA GLY A 247 -10.54 -16.22 21.19
C GLY A 247 -9.58 -16.28 22.36
N ASP A 248 -10.00 -16.89 23.45
CA ASP A 248 -9.16 -16.95 24.65
C ASP A 248 -8.00 -17.96 24.46
N PRO A 249 -6.85 -17.76 25.14
CA PRO A 249 -5.79 -18.76 25.21
C PRO A 249 -6.32 -20.09 25.77
N GLY A 250 -5.73 -21.22 25.36
CA GLY A 250 -6.13 -22.55 25.85
C GLY A 250 -7.35 -23.14 25.13
N THR A 251 -8.02 -22.38 24.28
CA THR A 251 -9.17 -22.87 23.49
C THR A 251 -8.76 -23.74 22.28
N GLY A 252 -7.62 -24.43 22.29
CA GLY A 252 -7.26 -25.39 21.22
C GLY A 252 -7.15 -24.84 19.77
N LYS A 253 -7.11 -23.52 19.55
CA LYS A 253 -7.10 -22.92 18.20
C LYS A 253 -5.87 -23.35 17.38
N SER A 254 -4.68 -23.25 17.98
CA SER A 254 -3.42 -23.62 17.32
C SER A 254 -3.44 -25.09 16.90
N GLU A 255 -4.11 -25.95 17.68
CA GLU A 255 -4.22 -27.38 17.41
C GLU A 255 -5.21 -27.68 16.26
N ILE A 256 -6.30 -26.90 16.13
CA ILE A 256 -7.17 -26.93 14.94
C ILE A 256 -6.39 -26.50 13.69
N LEU A 257 -5.59 -25.42 13.78
CA LEU A 257 -4.77 -24.93 12.68
C LEU A 257 -3.74 -25.97 12.23
N LYS A 258 -3.05 -26.63 13.16
CA LYS A 258 -2.14 -27.74 12.87
C LYS A 258 -2.85 -28.91 12.21
N GLY A 259 -4.02 -29.31 12.73
CA GLY A 259 -4.83 -30.37 12.10
C GLY A 259 -5.23 -30.04 10.66
N ALA A 260 -5.58 -28.78 10.38
CA ALA A 260 -5.88 -28.32 9.03
C ALA A 260 -4.64 -28.33 8.11
N VAL A 261 -3.47 -27.97 8.63
CA VAL A 261 -2.19 -28.07 7.90
C VAL A 261 -1.84 -29.52 7.59
N ASP A 262 -2.00 -30.42 8.57
CA ASP A 262 -1.74 -31.85 8.43
C ASP A 262 -2.61 -32.50 7.37
N VAL A 263 -3.88 -32.10 7.25
CA VAL A 263 -4.84 -32.64 6.28
C VAL A 263 -4.74 -31.96 4.91
N SER A 264 -4.14 -30.78 4.84
CA SER A 264 -3.94 -30.06 3.58
C SER A 264 -2.89 -30.75 2.70
N PRO A 265 -3.13 -30.93 1.39
CA PRO A 265 -2.10 -31.43 0.47
C PRO A 265 -0.94 -30.44 0.26
N ARG A 266 -1.09 -29.19 0.71
CA ARG A 266 -0.08 -28.12 0.66
C ARG A 266 -0.24 -27.20 1.87
N GLY A 267 -0.06 -27.75 3.07
CA GLY A 267 -0.17 -27.01 4.33
C GLY A 267 1.18 -26.50 4.80
N LEU A 268 1.26 -25.23 5.20
CA LEU A 268 2.38 -24.70 5.98
C LEU A 268 1.87 -23.99 7.21
N TYR A 269 2.55 -24.23 8.33
CA TYR A 269 2.28 -23.60 9.62
C TYR A 269 3.37 -22.60 9.95
N THR A 270 2.99 -21.40 10.38
CA THR A 270 3.93 -20.40 10.87
C THR A 270 3.35 -19.58 12.02
N SER A 271 4.22 -18.98 12.83
CA SER A 271 3.84 -18.06 13.92
C SER A 271 4.06 -16.61 13.49
N GLY A 272 3.14 -15.73 13.86
CA GLY A 272 3.15 -14.30 13.54
C GLY A 272 4.33 -13.54 14.14
N LYS A 273 4.90 -14.01 15.27
CA LYS A 273 6.12 -13.43 15.86
C LYS A 273 7.41 -14.00 15.25
N GLY A 274 7.37 -15.23 14.76
CA GLY A 274 8.51 -15.93 14.16
C GLY A 274 8.71 -15.66 12.67
N SER A 275 7.76 -14.97 12.03
CA SER A 275 7.76 -14.72 10.59
C SER A 275 7.84 -13.23 10.30
N THR A 276 8.89 -12.80 9.62
CA THR A 276 8.96 -11.45 9.05
C THR A 276 8.17 -11.40 7.73
N GLY A 277 7.80 -10.21 7.26
CA GLY A 277 7.10 -10.02 5.98
C GLY A 277 7.90 -10.57 4.80
N VAL A 278 9.23 -10.59 4.93
CA VAL A 278 10.18 -11.22 4.01
C VAL A 278 10.08 -12.76 4.05
N GLY A 279 9.94 -13.34 5.24
CA GLY A 279 9.76 -14.79 5.43
C GLY A 279 8.35 -15.29 5.05
N LEU A 280 7.34 -14.43 5.11
CA LEU A 280 5.98 -14.75 4.65
C LEU A 280 5.87 -14.77 3.12
N THR A 281 6.59 -13.88 2.43
CA THR A 281 6.44 -13.66 0.99
C THR A 281 7.61 -14.21 0.16
N ALA A 282 8.70 -13.46 0.04
CA ALA A 282 9.94 -13.89 -0.59
C ALA A 282 11.14 -13.10 -0.03
N ALA A 283 12.26 -13.81 0.15
CA ALA A 283 13.53 -13.27 0.62
C ALA A 283 14.56 -13.23 -0.52
N VAL A 284 15.48 -12.27 -0.44
CA VAL A 284 16.64 -12.25 -1.33
C VAL A 284 17.90 -12.36 -0.49
N ILE A 285 18.70 -13.38 -0.75
CA ILE A 285 19.90 -13.73 0.02
C ILE A 285 21.14 -13.63 -0.86
N LYS A 286 22.20 -13.02 -0.33
CA LYS A 286 23.50 -12.94 -1.00
C LYS A 286 24.29 -14.24 -0.82
N GLU A 287 24.74 -14.85 -1.91
CA GLU A 287 25.56 -16.06 -1.92
C GLU A 287 27.02 -15.74 -1.54
N GLY A 288 27.61 -16.52 -0.62
CA GLY A 288 28.92 -16.24 -0.03
C GLY A 288 30.13 -16.46 -0.97
N GLU A 289 30.03 -17.39 -1.93
CA GLU A 289 31.13 -17.66 -2.89
C GLU A 289 31.18 -16.66 -4.05
N THR A 290 30.03 -16.10 -4.43
CA THR A 290 29.89 -15.33 -5.68
C THR A 290 29.46 -13.88 -5.46
N GLY A 291 28.98 -13.55 -4.26
CA GLY A 291 28.44 -12.23 -3.93
C GLY A 291 27.13 -11.88 -4.65
N GLN A 292 26.52 -12.80 -5.40
CA GLN A 292 25.28 -12.58 -6.15
C GLN A 292 24.04 -12.78 -5.26
N MET A 293 22.96 -12.09 -5.61
CA MET A 293 21.68 -12.17 -4.92
C MET A 293 20.86 -13.33 -5.49
N ASN A 294 20.30 -14.18 -4.63
CA ASN A 294 19.44 -15.32 -4.95
C ASN A 294 18.07 -15.15 -4.29
N LEU A 295 17.01 -15.61 -4.95
CA LEU A 295 15.64 -15.52 -4.44
C LEU A 295 15.25 -16.80 -3.69
N GLU A 296 14.59 -16.63 -2.54
CA GLU A 296 14.05 -17.67 -1.68
C GLU A 296 12.56 -17.45 -1.45
N ALA A 297 11.77 -18.48 -1.71
CA ALA A 297 10.32 -18.42 -1.52
C ALA A 297 9.93 -18.45 -0.04
N GLY A 298 9.01 -17.57 0.37
CA GLY A 298 8.44 -17.53 1.71
C GLY A 298 7.22 -18.43 1.88
N VAL A 299 6.66 -18.45 3.08
CA VAL A 299 5.59 -19.38 3.50
C VAL A 299 4.36 -19.35 2.59
N VAL A 300 3.88 -18.16 2.22
CA VAL A 300 2.66 -17.99 1.40
C VAL A 300 2.89 -18.49 -0.03
N VAL A 301 4.10 -18.39 -0.55
CA VAL A 301 4.47 -18.86 -1.89
C VAL A 301 4.65 -20.38 -1.91
N LEU A 302 5.30 -20.92 -0.88
CA LEU A 302 5.50 -22.37 -0.75
C LEU A 302 4.17 -23.12 -0.53
N ALA A 303 3.17 -22.48 0.07
CA ALA A 303 1.83 -23.04 0.28
C ALA A 303 0.90 -22.96 -0.96
N ASN A 304 1.38 -22.49 -2.12
CA ASN A 304 0.56 -22.21 -3.32
C ASN A 304 -0.42 -23.35 -3.70
N GLY A 305 -1.74 -23.08 -3.72
CA GLY A 305 -2.80 -24.05 -4.00
C GLY A 305 -3.30 -24.84 -2.77
N GLY A 306 -2.71 -24.60 -1.59
CA GLY A 306 -3.11 -25.17 -0.31
C GLY A 306 -3.44 -24.11 0.74
N ILE A 307 -2.92 -24.29 1.95
CA ILE A 307 -3.22 -23.48 3.13
C ILE A 307 -1.95 -22.96 3.78
N ALA A 308 -1.94 -21.66 4.11
CA ALA A 308 -0.99 -21.06 5.02
C ALA A 308 -1.71 -20.77 6.36
N ALA A 309 -1.32 -21.49 7.41
CA ALA A 309 -1.82 -21.29 8.76
C ALA A 309 -0.89 -20.36 9.53
N ILE A 310 -1.43 -19.25 10.04
CA ILE A 310 -0.69 -18.23 10.78
C ILE A 310 -1.26 -18.14 12.20
N ASP A 311 -0.49 -18.58 13.19
CA ASP A 311 -0.85 -18.43 14.60
C ASP A 311 -0.33 -17.11 15.18
N GLU A 312 -0.91 -16.62 16.26
CA GLU A 312 -0.57 -15.34 16.91
C GLU A 312 -0.57 -14.15 15.94
N PHE A 313 -1.57 -14.07 15.08
CA PHE A 313 -1.71 -13.05 14.05
C PHE A 313 -1.75 -11.61 14.63
N ASP A 314 -2.19 -11.45 15.88
CA ASP A 314 -2.21 -10.19 16.62
C ASP A 314 -0.81 -9.66 16.96
N LYS A 315 0.20 -10.53 17.05
CA LYS A 315 1.58 -10.19 17.44
C LYS A 315 2.50 -9.83 16.28
N MET A 316 2.00 -9.86 15.05
CA MET A 316 2.76 -9.52 13.86
C MET A 316 2.98 -8.01 13.77
N ASP A 317 4.14 -7.55 13.29
CA ASP A 317 4.42 -6.11 13.11
C ASP A 317 3.62 -5.51 11.96
N THR A 318 3.38 -4.20 11.98
CA THR A 318 2.56 -3.50 10.97
C THR A 318 3.16 -3.56 9.56
N ALA A 319 4.49 -3.59 9.43
CA ALA A 319 5.20 -3.76 8.16
C ALA A 319 5.07 -5.19 7.60
N ASP A 320 4.95 -6.20 8.46
CA ASP A 320 4.78 -7.59 8.04
C ASP A 320 3.32 -7.85 7.62
N ARG A 321 2.37 -7.17 8.27
CA ARG A 321 0.95 -7.17 7.88
C ARG A 321 0.72 -6.52 6.51
N SER A 322 1.49 -5.49 6.15
CA SER A 322 1.33 -4.85 4.83
C SER A 322 1.76 -5.74 3.67
N ALA A 323 2.77 -6.61 3.87
CA ALA A 323 3.16 -7.62 2.87
C ALA A 323 2.02 -8.61 2.57
N LEU A 324 1.14 -8.88 3.54
CA LEU A 324 -0.06 -9.69 3.32
C LEU A 324 -1.15 -8.94 2.52
N HIS A 325 -1.25 -7.60 2.62
CA HIS A 325 -2.20 -6.83 1.82
C HIS A 325 -1.96 -7.00 0.31
N GLU A 326 -0.70 -7.07 -0.10
CA GLU A 326 -0.27 -7.25 -1.50
C GLU A 326 -0.66 -8.64 -2.05
N ALA A 327 -0.44 -9.70 -1.28
CA ALA A 327 -0.88 -11.04 -1.65
C ALA A 327 -2.41 -11.16 -1.75
N MET A 328 -3.14 -10.19 -1.18
CA MET A 328 -4.60 -10.18 -1.08
C MET A 328 -5.30 -9.23 -2.07
N GLU A 329 -4.64 -8.29 -2.79
CA GLU A 329 -5.31 -7.31 -3.70
C GLU A 329 -4.39 -6.57 -4.74
N GLN A 330 -4.85 -6.31 -5.99
CA GLN A 330 -4.14 -5.57 -7.08
C GLN A 330 -4.85 -4.26 -7.49
N GLN A 331 -4.14 -3.15 -7.78
CA GLN A 331 -4.69 -1.77 -8.03
C GLN A 331 -3.88 -0.99 -9.13
N SER A 332 -4.43 0.04 -9.83
CA SER A 332 -3.70 0.78 -10.93
C SER A 332 -4.32 2.14 -11.37
N TYR A 333 -3.63 2.93 -12.23
CA TYR A 333 -4.02 4.24 -12.84
C TYR A 333 -4.55 4.17 -14.29
N HIS A 334 -5.26 5.21 -14.76
CA HIS A 334 -5.78 5.30 -16.13
C HIS A 334 -4.72 5.68 -17.20
N TYR A 335 -4.92 5.27 -18.46
CA TYR A 335 -4.03 5.52 -19.62
C TYR A 335 -3.59 6.99 -19.80
N ASN A 336 -4.56 7.90 -19.76
CA ASN A 336 -4.36 9.34 -19.99
C ASN A 336 -3.72 10.10 -18.82
N THR A 337 -3.25 9.42 -17.78
CA THR A 337 -2.63 10.10 -16.63
C THR A 337 -1.29 10.68 -17.04
N GLU A 338 -1.17 12.01 -16.98
CA GLU A 338 0.08 12.72 -17.27
C GLU A 338 0.93 12.82 -15.99
N ILE A 339 2.23 12.59 -16.12
CA ILE A 339 3.23 12.60 -15.05
C ILE A 339 4.31 13.63 -15.38
N LEU A 340 4.75 14.36 -14.36
CA LEU A 340 5.89 15.26 -14.43
C LEU A 340 7.15 14.51 -13.99
N SER A 341 8.10 14.35 -14.90
CA SER A 341 9.44 13.84 -14.57
C SER A 341 10.25 14.92 -13.83
N ALA A 342 11.24 14.47 -13.04
CA ALA A 342 12.21 15.36 -12.40
C ALA A 342 13.04 16.16 -13.42
N ASP A 343 13.19 15.64 -14.65
CA ASP A 343 13.87 16.29 -15.77
C ASP A 343 12.94 17.23 -16.56
N GLY A 344 11.78 17.59 -16.02
CA GLY A 344 10.84 18.54 -16.62
C GLY A 344 9.96 18.00 -17.74
N ARG A 345 10.19 16.75 -18.18
CA ARG A 345 9.38 16.10 -19.23
C ARG A 345 7.97 15.78 -18.76
N ARG A 346 7.00 15.99 -19.65
CA ARG A 346 5.60 15.61 -19.48
C ARG A 346 5.36 14.28 -20.17
N ILE A 347 4.90 13.30 -19.42
CA ILE A 347 4.80 11.92 -19.87
C ILE A 347 3.39 11.41 -19.65
N VAL A 348 2.70 11.02 -20.71
CA VAL A 348 1.44 10.27 -20.59
C VAL A 348 1.80 8.83 -20.25
N ILE A 349 1.39 8.37 -19.06
CA ILE A 349 1.81 7.07 -18.50
C ILE A 349 1.53 5.92 -19.46
N GLY A 350 0.35 5.91 -20.09
CA GLY A 350 -0.07 4.82 -20.96
C GLY A 350 0.74 4.74 -22.25
N GLU A 351 0.97 5.88 -22.91
CA GLU A 351 1.80 5.94 -24.13
C GLU A 351 3.25 5.55 -23.82
N PHE A 352 3.79 6.07 -22.73
CA PHE A 352 5.17 5.84 -22.31
C PHE A 352 5.43 4.38 -21.98
N ILE A 353 4.59 3.77 -21.13
CA ILE A 353 4.74 2.36 -20.76
C ILE A 353 4.53 1.48 -21.98
N ASN A 354 3.53 1.75 -22.84
CA ASN A 354 3.35 0.98 -24.06
C ASN A 354 4.54 1.07 -25.01
N LYS A 355 5.16 2.25 -25.14
CA LYS A 355 6.38 2.44 -25.94
C LYS A 355 7.56 1.67 -25.35
N LEU A 356 7.78 1.78 -24.04
CA LEU A 356 8.83 1.04 -23.32
C LEU A 356 8.65 -0.48 -23.44
N MET A 357 7.42 -0.97 -23.29
CA MET A 357 7.07 -2.37 -23.48
C MET A 357 7.39 -2.79 -24.93
N LYS A 358 6.96 -2.00 -25.94
CA LYS A 358 7.26 -2.32 -27.34
C LYS A 358 8.77 -2.35 -27.66
N GLN A 359 9.56 -1.48 -27.04
CA GLN A 359 11.01 -1.40 -27.25
C GLN A 359 11.77 -2.50 -26.52
N ASN A 360 11.27 -2.93 -25.35
CA ASN A 360 11.95 -3.88 -24.47
C ASN A 360 11.19 -5.21 -24.35
N LYS A 361 10.65 -5.74 -25.46
CA LYS A 361 9.85 -6.98 -25.45
C LYS A 361 10.56 -8.14 -24.74
N ASP A 362 11.87 -8.24 -24.91
CA ASP A 362 12.69 -9.32 -24.35
C ASP A 362 12.88 -9.22 -22.83
N LYS A 363 12.59 -8.05 -22.23
CA LYS A 363 12.69 -7.79 -20.78
C LYS A 363 11.32 -7.72 -20.09
N ILE A 364 10.22 -7.88 -20.83
CA ILE A 364 8.87 -7.86 -20.25
C ILE A 364 8.63 -9.14 -19.47
N ILE A 365 8.21 -8.96 -18.22
CA ILE A 365 7.74 -10.03 -17.36
C ILE A 365 6.22 -10.13 -17.53
N TYR A 366 5.78 -11.18 -18.22
CA TYR A 366 4.36 -11.46 -18.45
C TYR A 366 3.74 -12.16 -17.23
N GLY A 367 2.79 -11.48 -16.59
CA GLY A 367 1.88 -12.05 -15.60
C GLY A 367 0.54 -12.45 -16.23
N LYS A 368 -0.37 -12.95 -15.39
CA LYS A 368 -1.65 -13.54 -15.85
C LYS A 368 -2.59 -12.54 -16.52
N ASP A 369 -2.57 -11.29 -16.06
CA ASP A 369 -3.35 -10.14 -16.60
C ASP A 369 -2.56 -8.83 -16.43
N CYS A 370 -1.23 -8.94 -16.37
CA CYS A 370 -0.34 -7.82 -16.18
C CYS A 370 0.96 -8.02 -16.96
N GLU A 371 1.55 -6.92 -17.37
CA GLU A 371 2.89 -6.88 -17.94
C GLU A 371 3.73 -5.93 -17.10
N ILE A 372 4.90 -6.38 -16.67
CA ILE A 372 5.79 -5.64 -15.79
C ILE A 372 7.14 -5.50 -16.50
N LEU A 373 7.69 -4.29 -16.46
CA LEU A 373 9.00 -3.98 -17.01
C LEU A 373 9.83 -3.27 -15.93
N PRO A 374 10.93 -3.88 -15.45
CA PRO A 374 11.93 -3.18 -14.64
C PRO A 374 12.51 -2.01 -15.42
N PHE A 375 12.59 -0.84 -14.80
CA PHE A 375 12.92 0.39 -15.52
C PHE A 375 13.45 1.45 -14.56
N ASN A 376 14.70 1.90 -14.78
CA ASN A 376 15.41 2.82 -13.87
C ASN A 376 15.71 4.22 -14.45
N ASP A 377 15.37 4.46 -15.72
CA ASP A 377 15.87 5.65 -16.44
C ASP A 377 15.00 6.89 -16.26
N LEU A 378 13.89 6.79 -15.53
CA LEU A 378 13.00 7.92 -15.28
C LEU A 378 13.09 8.38 -13.84
N LYS A 379 13.54 9.62 -13.64
CA LYS A 379 13.49 10.29 -12.34
C LYS A 379 12.14 10.96 -12.14
N ILE A 380 11.56 10.81 -10.96
CA ILE A 380 10.33 11.49 -10.53
C ILE A 380 10.49 12.10 -9.14
N PHE A 381 9.57 12.99 -8.78
CA PHE A 381 9.49 13.56 -7.44
C PHE A 381 8.72 12.62 -6.50
N THR A 382 9.22 12.43 -5.28
CA THR A 382 8.63 11.58 -4.24
C THR A 382 8.70 12.27 -2.87
N SER A 383 8.02 11.71 -1.86
CA SER A 383 8.03 12.25 -0.49
C SER A 383 7.92 11.17 0.58
N ASP A 384 8.63 11.36 1.69
CA ASP A 384 8.48 10.58 2.94
C ASP A 384 7.47 11.23 3.93
N PHE A 385 6.64 12.13 3.42
CA PHE A 385 5.76 13.02 4.18
C PHE A 385 6.43 14.08 5.05
N LYS A 386 7.76 14.15 5.04
CA LYS A 386 8.54 15.20 5.72
C LYS A 386 9.26 16.09 4.72
N LYS A 387 9.93 15.49 3.75
CA LYS A 387 10.71 16.14 2.69
C LYS A 387 10.27 15.65 1.33
N ILE A 388 10.55 16.48 0.32
CA ILE A 388 10.36 16.14 -1.09
C ILE A 388 11.74 15.94 -1.72
N PHE A 389 11.91 14.83 -2.45
CA PHE A 389 13.18 14.49 -3.10
C PHE A 389 12.96 13.82 -4.46
N LYS A 390 14.04 13.67 -5.23
CA LYS A 390 14.04 13.03 -6.56
C LYS A 390 14.50 11.58 -6.41
N THR A 391 13.80 10.64 -7.03
CA THR A 391 14.15 9.21 -7.05
C THR A 391 13.87 8.61 -8.42
N ASN A 392 14.58 7.54 -8.76
CA ASN A 392 14.30 6.79 -9.98
C ASN A 392 13.01 5.98 -9.80
N VAL A 393 12.25 5.84 -10.87
CA VAL A 393 11.29 4.75 -11.01
C VAL A 393 12.08 3.44 -10.97
N ASP A 394 11.55 2.41 -10.31
CA ASP A 394 12.16 1.08 -10.28
C ASP A 394 11.53 0.15 -11.31
N ARG A 395 10.22 0.34 -11.57
CA ARG A 395 9.46 -0.43 -12.55
C ARG A 395 8.22 0.29 -13.04
N VAL A 396 7.77 -0.16 -14.20
CA VAL A 396 6.49 0.21 -14.78
C VAL A 396 5.67 -1.03 -15.08
N SER A 397 4.36 -0.94 -14.95
CA SER A 397 3.45 -2.05 -15.21
C SER A 397 2.17 -1.62 -15.91
N ARG A 398 1.52 -2.56 -16.59
CA ARG A 398 0.16 -2.39 -17.12
C ARG A 398 -0.69 -3.61 -16.79
N HIS A 399 -1.93 -3.39 -16.36
CA HIS A 399 -2.93 -4.41 -16.00
C HIS A 399 -4.20 -4.21 -16.81
N LYS A 400 -5.05 -5.23 -16.91
CA LYS A 400 -6.30 -5.08 -17.66
C LYS A 400 -7.27 -4.11 -16.96
N ALA A 401 -7.86 -3.20 -17.73
CA ALA A 401 -8.71 -2.15 -17.19
C ALA A 401 -10.07 -2.66 -16.65
N PRO A 402 -10.61 -2.06 -15.57
CA PRO A 402 -11.95 -2.37 -15.05
C PRO A 402 -13.06 -1.73 -15.90
N THR A 403 -14.32 -2.00 -15.53
CA THR A 403 -15.52 -1.49 -16.24
C THR A 403 -15.80 -0.01 -15.99
N HIS A 404 -15.30 0.56 -14.90
CA HIS A 404 -15.50 1.97 -14.53
C HIS A 404 -14.31 2.49 -13.71
N PHE A 405 -14.18 3.81 -13.68
CA PHE A 405 -13.12 4.57 -13.02
C PHE A 405 -13.72 5.66 -12.13
N TYR A 406 -12.96 6.12 -11.15
CA TYR A 406 -13.27 7.31 -10.37
C TYR A 406 -12.38 8.47 -10.82
N LYS A 407 -13.00 9.59 -11.16
CA LYS A 407 -12.32 10.86 -11.40
C LYS A 407 -12.51 11.75 -10.19
N ILE A 408 -11.40 12.07 -9.55
CA ILE A 408 -11.39 12.89 -8.34
C ILE A 408 -10.77 14.22 -8.70
N THR A 409 -11.49 15.30 -8.44
CA THR A 409 -11.09 16.68 -8.72
C THR A 409 -10.82 17.39 -7.41
N PHE A 410 -9.67 18.06 -7.31
CA PHE A 410 -9.21 18.74 -6.10
C PHE A 410 -9.47 20.25 -6.15
N THR A 411 -9.35 20.91 -5.01
CA THR A 411 -9.57 22.36 -4.91
C THR A 411 -8.52 23.19 -5.64
N ASN A 412 -7.31 22.67 -5.86
CA ASN A 412 -6.27 23.27 -6.72
C ASN A 412 -6.63 23.26 -8.23
N GLY A 413 -7.73 22.60 -8.63
CA GLY A 413 -8.23 22.52 -10.01
C GLY A 413 -7.67 21.33 -10.83
N ARG A 414 -6.82 20.50 -10.23
CA ARG A 414 -6.31 19.26 -10.83
C ARG A 414 -7.27 18.10 -10.60
N SER A 415 -7.09 17.04 -11.37
CA SER A 415 -7.87 15.82 -11.22
C SER A 415 -7.06 14.58 -11.57
N ILE A 416 -7.38 13.47 -10.93
CA ILE A 416 -6.85 12.13 -11.27
C ILE A 416 -7.99 11.20 -11.68
N ILE A 417 -7.67 10.21 -12.50
CA ILE A 417 -8.60 9.14 -12.90
C ILE A 417 -7.98 7.81 -12.50
N VAL A 418 -8.64 7.10 -11.59
CA VAL A 418 -8.10 5.91 -10.93
C VAL A 418 -9.13 4.79 -10.87
N THR A 419 -8.66 3.57 -10.62
CA THR A 419 -9.53 2.42 -10.37
C THR A 419 -10.24 2.58 -9.01
N PRO A 420 -11.44 1.99 -8.82
CA PRO A 420 -12.21 2.14 -7.56
C PRO A 420 -11.44 1.77 -6.29
N GLU A 421 -10.57 0.76 -6.39
CA GLU A 421 -9.76 0.27 -5.28
C GLU A 421 -8.44 1.03 -5.10
N HIS A 422 -8.15 2.05 -5.93
CA HIS A 422 -6.86 2.75 -5.87
C HIS A 422 -6.68 3.51 -4.54
N PRO A 423 -5.53 3.40 -3.86
CA PRO A 423 -5.29 4.02 -2.57
C PRO A 423 -5.02 5.52 -2.73
N ILE A 424 -5.67 6.31 -1.87
CA ILE A 424 -5.56 7.77 -1.81
C ILE A 424 -5.21 8.14 -0.37
N PHE A 425 -4.18 8.96 -0.21
CA PHE A 425 -3.82 9.50 1.10
C PHE A 425 -4.86 10.52 1.56
N ALA A 426 -5.50 10.26 2.69
CA ALA A 426 -6.43 11.18 3.33
C ALA A 426 -6.08 11.36 4.81
N PHE A 427 -6.16 12.60 5.27
CA PHE A 427 -5.90 12.96 6.67
C PHE A 427 -7.22 12.99 7.44
N ARG A 428 -7.42 12.01 8.32
CA ARG A 428 -8.62 11.88 9.17
C ARG A 428 -8.19 11.63 10.61
N GLU A 429 -8.93 12.17 11.59
CA GLU A 429 -8.69 11.94 13.03
C GLU A 429 -7.25 12.26 13.51
N GLY A 430 -6.57 13.20 12.84
CA GLY A 430 -5.20 13.60 13.20
C GLY A 430 -4.09 12.71 12.64
N ILE A 431 -4.43 11.73 11.80
CA ILE A 431 -3.50 10.76 11.21
C ILE A 431 -3.66 10.73 9.68
N LEU A 432 -2.54 10.63 8.97
CA LEU A 432 -2.52 10.39 7.53
C LEU A 432 -2.70 8.88 7.25
N SER A 433 -3.72 8.49 6.50
CA SER A 433 -4.01 7.09 6.17
C SER A 433 -4.35 6.92 4.69
N CYS A 434 -4.26 5.69 4.18
CA CYS A 434 -4.67 5.35 2.81
C CYS A 434 -6.09 4.81 2.80
N ILE A 435 -6.98 5.46 2.03
CA ILE A 435 -8.37 5.03 1.79
C ILE A 435 -8.55 4.71 0.30
N CYS A 436 -9.48 3.83 -0.07
CA CYS A 436 -9.73 3.54 -1.48
C CYS A 436 -10.45 4.72 -2.15
N ALA A 437 -10.24 4.90 -3.46
CA ALA A 437 -10.85 5.97 -4.24
C ALA A 437 -12.39 5.99 -4.15
N LYS A 438 -13.02 4.81 -4.02
CA LYS A 438 -14.46 4.68 -3.82
C LYS A 438 -14.96 5.12 -2.43
N ASP A 439 -14.07 5.13 -1.42
CA ASP A 439 -14.38 5.47 -0.02
C ASP A 439 -13.98 6.92 0.32
N CYS A 440 -13.39 7.64 -0.64
CA CYS A 440 -13.14 9.06 -0.54
C CYS A 440 -14.45 9.84 -0.51
N VAL A 441 -14.49 10.88 0.33
CA VAL A 441 -15.64 11.77 0.46
C VAL A 441 -15.23 13.18 0.08
N LYS A 442 -16.19 13.99 -0.35
CA LYS A 442 -15.98 15.42 -0.57
C LYS A 442 -15.42 16.06 0.70
N ASP A 443 -14.52 17.02 0.53
CA ASP A 443 -13.83 17.77 1.58
C ASP A 443 -12.78 16.99 2.40
N ASP A 444 -12.50 15.73 2.06
CA ASP A 444 -11.32 15.03 2.58
C ASP A 444 -10.03 15.81 2.28
N PHE A 445 -9.15 15.92 3.28
CA PHE A 445 -7.85 16.58 3.14
C PHE A 445 -6.79 15.59 2.61
N ILE A 446 -6.08 15.99 1.56
CA ILE A 446 -5.08 15.21 0.85
C ILE A 446 -3.73 15.94 0.88
N PRO A 447 -2.61 15.22 1.07
CA PRO A 447 -1.29 15.83 1.05
C PRO A 447 -0.92 16.33 -0.35
N ILE A 448 -0.46 17.58 -0.41
CA ILE A 448 0.12 18.21 -1.60
C ILE A 448 1.53 18.72 -1.31
N PRO A 449 2.42 18.77 -2.31
CA PRO A 449 3.75 19.33 -2.15
C PRO A 449 3.70 20.85 -1.87
N LYS A 450 4.53 21.32 -0.94
CA LYS A 450 4.75 22.76 -0.69
C LYS A 450 5.53 23.44 -1.82
N TYR A 451 6.51 22.73 -2.38
CA TYR A 451 7.28 23.18 -3.53
C TYR A 451 7.83 21.96 -4.28
N LEU A 452 8.30 22.17 -5.51
CA LEU A 452 9.03 21.15 -6.26
C LEU A 452 10.52 21.53 -6.35
N PRO A 453 11.46 20.62 -6.01
CA PRO A 453 12.89 20.90 -6.11
C PRO A 453 13.32 21.27 -7.53
N ASN A 454 14.10 22.35 -7.66
CA ASN A 454 14.72 22.78 -8.91
C ASN A 454 16.09 22.12 -9.12
N SER A 455 16.58 22.07 -10.36
CA SER A 455 17.97 21.70 -10.63
C SER A 455 18.86 22.92 -10.63
N SER A 456 20.10 22.75 -10.18
CA SER A 456 21.18 23.73 -10.35
C SER A 456 21.97 23.51 -11.64
N ASP A 457 21.67 22.45 -12.38
CA ASP A 457 22.44 22.01 -13.54
C ASP A 457 22.29 23.00 -14.70
N ILE A 458 23.41 23.22 -15.40
CA ILE A 458 23.43 24.00 -16.64
C ILE A 458 22.76 23.16 -17.73
N ILE A 459 21.77 23.75 -18.42
CA ILE A 459 21.05 23.07 -19.48
C ILE A 459 21.69 23.40 -20.82
N GLU A 460 22.26 22.38 -21.46
CA GLU A 460 22.82 22.49 -22.80
C GLU A 460 21.73 22.53 -23.88
N LEU A 461 21.99 23.35 -24.89
CA LEU A 461 21.17 23.52 -26.08
C LEU A 461 21.90 22.89 -27.27
N HIS A 462 21.15 22.38 -28.23
CA HIS A 462 21.72 21.84 -29.45
C HIS A 462 22.47 22.96 -30.19
N ASP A 463 23.72 22.66 -30.55
CA ASP A 463 24.53 23.51 -31.43
C ASP A 463 24.12 23.17 -32.86
N ASP A 464 23.48 24.11 -33.54
CA ASP A 464 23.12 23.93 -34.94
C ASP A 464 24.23 24.53 -35.80
N ASN A 465 24.92 23.66 -36.55
CA ASN A 465 25.86 24.07 -37.59
C ASN A 465 25.01 24.55 -38.77
N GLY A 466 24.55 25.80 -38.68
CA GLY A 466 23.63 26.41 -39.64
C GLY A 466 24.06 26.18 -41.10
N SER A 467 23.07 26.18 -42.00
CA SER A 467 23.33 26.04 -43.43
C SER A 467 24.39 27.06 -43.92
N ASN A 468 25.45 26.59 -44.59
CA ASN A 468 26.50 27.40 -45.23
C ASN A 468 25.97 28.13 -46.48
N HIS A 469 24.79 28.76 -46.38
CA HIS A 469 24.24 29.55 -47.48
C HIS A 469 24.85 30.96 -47.44
N PRO A 470 25.41 31.48 -48.55
CA PRO A 470 26.11 32.77 -48.58
C PRO A 470 25.24 34.01 -48.32
N LEU A 471 23.93 33.83 -48.10
CA LEU A 471 22.94 34.89 -47.79
C LEU A 471 22.31 34.72 -46.39
N ALA A 472 22.76 33.73 -45.61
CA ALA A 472 22.26 33.52 -44.25
C ALA A 472 22.76 34.64 -43.34
N LYS A 473 21.87 35.15 -42.47
CA LYS A 473 22.25 36.14 -41.45
C LYS A 473 23.24 35.49 -40.46
N GLU A 474 24.31 36.20 -40.11
CA GLU A 474 25.17 35.80 -38.99
C GLU A 474 24.40 35.91 -37.68
N LEU A 475 24.30 34.79 -36.95
CA LEU A 475 23.55 34.69 -35.71
C LEU A 475 24.44 34.09 -34.63
N THR A 476 24.28 34.58 -33.40
CA THR A 476 24.88 33.94 -32.23
C THR A 476 23.88 32.95 -31.63
N MET A 477 24.16 31.65 -31.70
CA MET A 477 23.31 30.64 -31.06
C MET A 477 23.82 30.36 -29.63
N PRO A 478 22.99 30.55 -28.60
CA PRO A 478 23.41 30.27 -27.23
C PRO A 478 23.53 28.75 -27.00
N ARG A 479 24.68 28.31 -26.48
CA ARG A 479 24.93 26.89 -26.14
C ARG A 479 24.23 26.42 -24.87
N HIS A 480 23.80 27.35 -24.02
CA HIS A 480 23.18 27.05 -22.74
C HIS A 480 21.93 27.90 -22.52
N LEU A 481 20.99 27.38 -21.75
CA LEU A 481 19.78 28.11 -21.38
C LEU A 481 20.11 29.24 -20.39
N THR A 482 20.11 30.48 -20.88
CA THR A 482 20.34 31.68 -20.06
C THR A 482 19.04 32.22 -19.45
N PRO A 483 19.08 33.01 -18.36
CA PRO A 483 17.89 33.70 -17.85
C PRO A 483 17.25 34.66 -18.87
N LYS A 484 18.06 35.30 -19.72
CA LYS A 484 17.59 36.18 -20.80
C LYS A 484 16.81 35.38 -21.85
N LEU A 485 17.34 34.24 -22.28
CA LEU A 485 16.62 33.33 -23.18
C LEU A 485 15.33 32.79 -22.53
N GLY A 486 15.34 32.50 -21.23
CA GLY A 486 14.13 32.18 -20.47
C GLY A 486 13.05 33.27 -20.57
N ARG A 487 13.46 34.55 -20.52
CA ARG A 487 12.56 35.70 -20.70
C ARG A 487 12.05 35.83 -22.13
N VAL A 488 12.87 35.56 -23.14
CA VAL A 488 12.44 35.50 -24.55
C VAL A 488 11.36 34.45 -24.73
N LEU A 489 11.59 33.24 -24.19
CA LEU A 489 10.64 32.14 -24.26
C LEU A 489 9.30 32.46 -23.58
N GLY A 490 9.31 33.18 -22.46
CA GLY A 490 8.08 33.58 -21.78
C GLY A 490 7.23 34.55 -22.61
N TYR A 491 7.85 35.51 -23.31
CA TYR A 491 7.15 36.37 -24.28
C TYR A 491 6.62 35.58 -25.48
N ILE A 492 7.38 34.60 -25.98
CA ILE A 492 6.95 33.76 -27.10
C ILE A 492 5.74 32.90 -26.70
N VAL A 493 5.73 32.37 -25.48
CA VAL A 493 4.63 31.54 -24.96
C VAL A 493 3.33 32.33 -24.85
N SER A 494 3.38 33.53 -24.27
CA SER A 494 2.18 34.35 -24.05
C SER A 494 1.64 34.96 -25.35
N GLU A 495 2.42 35.81 -26.01
CA GLU A 495 1.94 36.63 -27.14
C GLU A 495 2.75 36.44 -28.43
N GLY A 496 3.81 35.65 -28.41
CA GLY A 496 4.57 35.36 -29.62
C GLY A 496 3.85 34.45 -30.60
N HIS A 497 4.21 34.61 -31.87
CA HIS A 497 3.78 33.77 -32.98
C HIS A 497 5.00 33.22 -33.74
N SER A 498 4.79 32.10 -34.40
CA SER A 498 5.77 31.49 -35.27
C SER A 498 5.07 31.00 -36.54
N TYR A 499 5.73 31.17 -37.69
CA TYR A 499 5.17 30.81 -38.99
C TYR A 499 6.27 30.32 -39.93
N LYS A 500 6.01 29.22 -40.63
CA LYS A 500 6.89 28.68 -41.69
C LYS A 500 6.08 28.61 -42.98
N GLY A 501 6.36 29.55 -43.88
CA GLY A 501 5.80 29.62 -45.24
C GLY A 501 6.93 29.65 -46.27
N SER A 502 6.95 30.66 -47.15
CA SER A 502 8.10 30.95 -48.04
C SER A 502 9.35 31.45 -47.29
N GLY A 503 9.15 31.98 -46.09
CA GLY A 503 10.20 32.25 -45.09
C GLY A 503 9.78 31.74 -43.72
N ALA A 504 10.75 31.57 -42.82
CA ALA A 504 10.49 31.18 -41.44
C ALA A 504 10.67 32.39 -40.52
N GLU A 505 9.67 32.66 -39.69
CA GLU A 505 9.67 33.81 -38.80
C GLU A 505 9.19 33.49 -37.39
N ILE A 506 9.77 34.23 -36.44
CA ILE A 506 9.34 34.31 -35.05
C ILE A 506 9.01 35.76 -34.79
N GLY A 507 7.82 36.03 -34.23
CA GLY A 507 7.40 37.39 -33.99
C GLY A 507 6.72 37.59 -32.65
N PHE A 508 6.74 38.84 -32.21
CA PHE A 508 6.10 39.31 -30.99
C PHE A 508 5.30 40.56 -31.32
N SER A 509 4.02 40.55 -30.98
CA SER A 509 3.06 41.62 -31.30
C SER A 509 2.46 42.15 -30.01
N ASN A 510 2.59 43.46 -29.76
CA ASN A 510 1.99 44.11 -28.61
C ASN A 510 1.73 45.61 -28.92
N MET A 511 0.82 46.24 -28.20
CA MET A 511 0.58 47.68 -28.26
C MET A 511 1.52 48.48 -27.32
N ASP A 512 2.13 47.83 -26.33
CA ASP A 512 3.03 48.46 -25.37
C ASP A 512 4.48 48.54 -25.91
N ASP A 513 4.92 49.74 -26.25
CA ASP A 513 6.28 50.04 -26.73
C ASP A 513 7.39 49.65 -25.72
N ILE A 514 7.10 49.60 -24.42
CA ILE A 514 8.08 49.18 -23.39
C ILE A 514 8.38 47.69 -23.54
N LEU A 515 7.34 46.88 -23.77
CA LEU A 515 7.47 45.43 -23.96
C LEU A 515 8.18 45.10 -25.28
N LEU A 516 7.85 45.84 -26.35
CA LEU A 516 8.53 45.70 -27.65
C LEU A 516 10.02 46.04 -27.53
N LYS A 517 10.39 47.11 -26.84
CA LYS A 517 11.80 47.49 -26.60
C LYS A 517 12.55 46.46 -25.76
N ASP A 518 11.90 45.90 -24.73
CA ASP A 518 12.49 44.83 -23.90
C ASP A 518 12.74 43.57 -24.73
N PHE A 519 11.75 43.12 -25.52
CA PHE A 519 11.90 41.97 -26.41
C PHE A 519 12.97 42.19 -27.48
N TYR A 520 13.00 43.38 -28.10
CA TYR A 520 14.02 43.77 -29.06
C TYR A 520 15.43 43.66 -28.48
N LYS A 521 15.64 44.23 -27.28
CA LYS A 521 16.94 44.17 -26.60
C LYS A 521 17.36 42.74 -26.30
N LEU A 522 16.44 41.90 -25.83
CA LEU A 522 16.74 40.49 -25.53
C LEU A 522 17.13 39.70 -26.79
N MET A 523 16.42 39.90 -27.90
CA MET A 523 16.72 39.24 -29.17
C MET A 523 18.06 39.71 -29.76
N LYS A 524 18.37 41.01 -29.63
CA LYS A 524 19.67 41.56 -30.03
C LYS A 524 20.82 41.03 -29.16
N ASP A 525 20.63 40.96 -27.85
CA ASP A 525 21.63 40.49 -26.91
C ASP A 525 21.93 38.98 -27.04
N GLU A 526 20.90 38.13 -27.22
CA GLU A 526 21.06 36.67 -27.24
C GLU A 526 21.41 36.13 -28.63
N PHE A 527 20.81 36.70 -29.69
CA PHE A 527 20.90 36.16 -31.05
C PHE A 527 21.60 37.07 -32.07
N ASN A 528 21.92 38.31 -31.68
CA ASN A 528 22.48 39.34 -32.56
C ASN A 528 21.64 39.57 -33.84
N ILE A 529 20.31 39.57 -33.70
CA ILE A 529 19.37 39.71 -34.81
C ILE A 529 18.47 40.94 -34.65
N GLU A 530 18.18 41.59 -35.77
CA GLU A 530 17.25 42.73 -35.83
C GLU A 530 15.92 42.33 -36.50
N PRO A 531 14.77 42.84 -36.02
CA PRO A 531 13.46 42.54 -36.59
C PRO A 531 13.11 43.47 -37.74
N SER A 532 12.23 43.00 -38.63
CA SER A 532 11.37 43.88 -39.43
C SER A 532 10.15 44.28 -38.61
N ILE A 533 9.83 45.57 -38.57
CA ILE A 533 8.72 46.12 -37.79
C ILE A 533 7.53 46.39 -38.71
N ASN A 534 6.39 45.81 -38.37
CA ASN A 534 5.11 46.11 -39.02
C ASN A 534 4.18 46.76 -38.01
N GLU A 535 3.60 47.91 -38.36
CA GLU A 535 2.61 48.62 -37.57
C GLU A 535 1.27 48.61 -38.32
N ARG A 536 0.20 48.24 -37.63
CA ARG A 536 -1.17 48.27 -38.17
C ARG A 536 -1.86 49.58 -37.78
N ASP A 537 -2.93 49.92 -38.50
CA ASP A 537 -3.73 51.13 -38.25
C ASP A 537 -4.37 51.17 -36.84
N ASP A 538 -4.51 50.02 -36.18
CA ASP A 538 -5.02 49.87 -34.81
C ASP A 538 -3.94 50.11 -33.72
N GLY A 539 -2.71 50.47 -34.12
CA GLY A 539 -1.58 50.71 -33.22
C GLY A 539 -0.86 49.44 -32.77
N LEU A 540 -1.23 48.25 -33.27
CA LEU A 540 -0.51 47.02 -32.98
C LEU A 540 0.82 46.99 -33.75
N LYS A 541 1.93 47.04 -33.02
CA LYS A 541 3.27 46.88 -33.57
C LYS A 541 3.73 45.43 -33.43
N THR A 542 4.32 44.91 -34.50
CA THR A 542 4.83 43.54 -34.58
C THR A 542 6.30 43.53 -34.95
N LEU A 543 7.13 42.95 -34.08
CA LEU A 543 8.53 42.66 -34.36
C LEU A 543 8.62 41.29 -35.01
N ARG A 544 9.10 41.20 -36.25
CA ARG A 544 9.24 39.94 -37.00
C ARG A 544 10.70 39.63 -37.24
N TYR A 545 11.15 38.49 -36.72
CA TYR A 545 12.51 37.99 -36.88
C TYR A 545 12.52 36.88 -37.93
N ILE A 546 12.83 37.25 -39.16
CA ILE A 546 12.85 36.33 -40.31
C ILE A 546 14.24 35.69 -40.39
N SER A 547 14.30 34.39 -40.10
CA SER A 547 15.50 33.54 -40.20
C SER A 547 15.12 32.07 -40.13
N VAL A 548 15.55 31.28 -41.14
CA VAL A 548 15.37 29.82 -41.16
C VAL A 548 16.20 29.16 -40.07
N ASN A 549 17.48 29.54 -39.93
CA ASN A 549 18.38 28.97 -38.92
C ASN A 549 17.86 29.19 -37.49
N LEU A 550 17.36 30.39 -37.18
CA LEU A 550 16.79 30.66 -35.84
C LEU A 550 15.51 29.84 -35.60
N TYR A 551 14.65 29.74 -36.62
CA TYR A 551 13.41 29.00 -36.51
C TYR A 551 13.65 27.50 -36.30
N GLU A 552 14.58 26.92 -37.05
CA GLU A 552 14.94 25.50 -36.94
C GLU A 552 15.62 25.20 -35.61
N TRP A 553 16.56 26.04 -35.18
CA TRP A 553 17.17 25.95 -33.86
C TRP A 553 16.14 26.02 -32.71
N MET A 554 15.14 26.91 -32.82
CA MET A 554 14.05 27.03 -31.84
C MET A 554 13.12 25.81 -31.84
N ILE A 555 12.85 25.19 -32.99
CA ILE A 555 12.07 23.94 -33.06
C ILE A 555 12.82 22.78 -32.44
N GLU A 556 14.13 22.67 -32.69
CA GLU A 556 14.93 21.57 -32.14
C GLU A 556 15.05 21.69 -30.62
N ASN A 557 15.25 22.91 -30.10
CA ASN A 557 15.46 23.14 -28.67
C ASN A 557 14.19 23.32 -27.85
N PHE A 558 13.14 23.93 -28.42
CA PHE A 558 11.92 24.34 -27.73
C PHE A 558 10.65 24.11 -28.58
N PRO A 559 10.40 22.88 -29.06
CA PRO A 559 9.24 22.57 -29.90
C PRO A 559 7.90 22.92 -29.23
N GLU A 560 7.84 22.91 -27.89
CA GLU A 560 6.63 23.16 -27.10
C GLU A 560 6.01 24.54 -27.33
N VAL A 561 6.84 25.55 -27.59
CA VAL A 561 6.40 26.95 -27.76
C VAL A 561 6.13 27.30 -29.22
N MET A 562 6.66 26.49 -30.13
CA MET A 562 6.55 26.63 -31.59
C MET A 562 5.26 26.01 -32.15
N THR A 563 4.18 26.02 -31.36
CA THR A 563 2.87 25.46 -31.72
C THR A 563 1.74 26.49 -31.58
N LYS A 564 0.54 26.15 -32.05
CA LYS A 564 -0.65 27.02 -31.91
C LYS A 564 -1.02 27.23 -30.44
N SER A 565 -1.59 28.38 -30.11
CA SER A 565 -1.88 28.80 -28.72
C SER A 565 -2.69 27.80 -27.87
N LYS A 566 -3.59 27.00 -28.46
CA LYS A 566 -4.34 25.95 -27.74
C LYS A 566 -3.49 24.75 -27.31
N PHE A 567 -2.34 24.53 -27.94
CA PHE A 567 -1.44 23.39 -27.72
C PHE A 567 -0.08 23.78 -27.14
N LYS A 568 0.21 25.08 -27.02
CA LYS A 568 1.44 25.57 -26.38
C LYS A 568 1.62 24.94 -24.99
N ARG A 569 2.87 24.61 -24.66
CA ARG A 569 3.31 24.12 -23.35
C ARG A 569 4.52 24.92 -22.90
N ALA A 570 4.81 24.92 -21.60
CA ALA A 570 6.09 25.44 -21.15
C ALA A 570 7.19 24.45 -21.59
N PRO A 571 8.35 24.92 -22.09
CA PRO A 571 9.43 24.02 -22.47
C PRO A 571 9.85 23.10 -21.32
N ASN A 572 10.09 21.81 -21.61
CA ASN A 572 10.60 20.88 -20.61
C ASN A 572 11.92 21.35 -19.98
N LYS A 573 12.79 21.99 -20.78
CA LYS A 573 14.06 22.60 -20.35
C LYS A 573 13.83 23.73 -19.33
N ILE A 574 12.74 24.49 -19.44
CA ILE A 574 12.38 25.51 -18.44
C ILE A 574 11.88 24.82 -17.16
N LEU A 575 11.04 23.78 -17.28
CA LEU A 575 10.55 23.01 -16.14
C LEU A 575 11.68 22.32 -15.34
N SER A 576 12.78 21.94 -15.98
CA SER A 576 13.96 21.37 -15.30
C SER A 576 15.00 22.40 -14.85
N SER A 577 14.83 23.67 -15.21
CA SER A 577 15.85 24.71 -15.01
C SER A 577 15.96 25.22 -13.56
N SER A 578 16.95 26.09 -13.34
CA SER A 578 17.15 26.77 -12.07
C SER A 578 16.03 27.77 -11.76
N ARG A 579 15.88 28.08 -10.47
CA ARG A 579 14.90 29.07 -9.97
C ARG A 579 14.99 30.40 -10.72
N LYS A 580 16.21 30.85 -11.08
CA LYS A 580 16.45 32.13 -11.78
C LYS A 580 15.88 32.14 -13.20
N ILE A 581 16.02 31.05 -13.95
CA ILE A 581 15.51 30.93 -15.32
C ILE A 581 13.98 30.85 -15.31
N ILE A 582 13.42 30.01 -14.42
CA ILE A 582 11.96 29.90 -14.22
C ILE A 582 11.34 31.26 -13.89
N LYS A 583 12.01 32.02 -13.01
CA LYS A 583 11.59 33.36 -12.62
C LYS A 583 11.48 34.29 -13.83
N GLU A 584 12.54 34.44 -14.63
CA GLU A 584 12.53 35.31 -15.81
C GLU A 584 11.50 34.89 -16.87
N PHE A 585 11.30 33.58 -17.04
CA PHE A 585 10.23 33.04 -17.89
C PHE A 585 8.84 33.44 -17.40
N LEU A 586 8.55 33.30 -16.09
CA LEU A 586 7.25 33.66 -15.53
C LEU A 586 7.00 35.17 -15.52
N ILE A 587 8.03 36.01 -15.39
CA ILE A 587 7.94 37.48 -15.48
C ILE A 587 7.43 37.91 -16.86
N SER A 588 8.08 37.43 -17.92
CA SER A 588 7.72 37.75 -19.30
C SER A 588 6.38 37.14 -19.70
N ALA A 589 6.11 35.90 -19.30
CA ALA A 589 4.81 35.27 -19.48
C ALA A 589 3.68 36.08 -18.80
N PHE A 590 3.93 36.64 -17.60
CA PHE A 590 2.94 37.44 -16.88
C PHE A 590 2.65 38.79 -17.57
N LYS A 591 3.61 39.35 -18.29
CA LYS A 591 3.41 40.60 -19.03
C LYS A 591 2.37 40.44 -20.13
N GLY A 592 2.35 39.29 -20.82
CA GLY A 592 1.32 38.96 -21.81
C GLY A 592 0.06 38.31 -21.22
N ASP A 593 0.20 37.13 -20.61
CA ASP A 593 -0.94 36.32 -20.14
C ASP A 593 -1.53 36.80 -18.80
N GLY A 594 -0.86 37.74 -18.11
CA GLY A 594 -1.24 38.16 -16.77
C GLY A 594 -2.50 39.03 -16.73
N SER A 595 -3.30 38.84 -15.70
CA SER A 595 -4.47 39.67 -15.42
C SER A 595 -4.61 39.90 -13.92
N VAL A 596 -5.09 41.09 -13.57
CA VAL A 596 -5.29 41.52 -12.19
C VAL A 596 -6.78 41.73 -11.97
N GLU A 597 -7.40 40.84 -11.21
CA GLU A 597 -8.81 40.89 -10.83
C GLU A 597 -8.99 41.54 -9.45
N SER A 598 -10.23 41.71 -8.99
CA SER A 598 -10.54 42.41 -7.73
C SER A 598 -10.00 41.73 -6.46
N THR A 599 -9.68 40.43 -6.52
CA THR A 599 -9.25 39.64 -5.36
C THR A 599 -8.06 38.72 -5.63
N ALA A 600 -7.55 38.69 -6.87
CA ALA A 600 -6.53 37.74 -7.27
C ALA A 600 -5.73 38.23 -8.48
N ILE A 601 -4.53 37.67 -8.62
CA ILE A 601 -3.73 37.77 -9.84
C ILE A 601 -3.87 36.44 -10.58
N CYS A 602 -3.93 36.44 -11.90
CA CYS A 602 -3.96 35.19 -12.66
C CYS A 602 -3.19 35.25 -13.97
N TYR A 603 -2.71 34.09 -14.43
CA TYR A 603 -2.35 33.88 -15.83
C TYR A 603 -3.58 33.36 -16.58
N ARG A 604 -3.85 33.87 -17.77
CA ARG A 604 -4.93 33.44 -18.65
C ARG A 604 -4.34 32.80 -19.90
N THR A 605 -4.79 31.59 -20.25
CA THR A 605 -4.34 30.89 -21.46
C THR A 605 -5.44 30.02 -22.06
N ALA A 606 -5.45 29.86 -23.38
CA ALA A 606 -6.34 28.91 -24.05
C ALA A 606 -5.86 27.44 -23.94
N SER A 607 -4.59 27.21 -23.59
CA SER A 607 -4.01 25.87 -23.49
C SER A 607 -4.26 25.25 -22.11
N LYS A 608 -4.92 24.09 -22.08
CA LYS A 608 -5.08 23.27 -20.87
C LYS A 608 -3.73 22.76 -20.34
N GLY A 609 -2.79 22.46 -21.23
CA GLY A 609 -1.47 21.97 -20.83
C GLY A 609 -0.62 23.09 -20.23
N LEU A 610 -0.65 24.29 -20.84
CA LEU A 610 0.12 25.43 -20.35
C LEU A 610 -0.36 25.91 -18.97
N CYS A 611 -1.67 25.87 -18.69
CA CYS A 611 -2.17 26.26 -17.37
C CYS A 611 -1.67 25.32 -16.26
N ALA A 612 -1.56 24.02 -16.56
CA ALA A 612 -0.91 23.04 -15.68
C ALA A 612 0.59 23.32 -15.52
N ASP A 613 1.28 23.67 -16.62
CA ASP A 613 2.71 24.02 -16.57
C ASP A 613 2.97 25.30 -15.77
N TYR A 614 2.15 26.35 -15.91
CA TYR A 614 2.22 27.55 -15.08
C TYR A 614 2.04 27.22 -13.59
N GLN A 615 1.07 26.37 -13.25
CA GLN A 615 0.88 25.95 -11.86
C GLN A 615 2.11 25.22 -11.30
N ASP A 616 2.74 24.34 -12.09
CA ASP A 616 3.93 23.60 -11.65
C ASP A 616 5.20 24.48 -11.59
N LEU A 617 5.36 25.45 -12.51
CA LEU A 617 6.43 26.45 -12.47
C LEU A 617 6.29 27.39 -11.26
N LEU A 618 5.06 27.82 -10.95
CA LEU A 618 4.77 28.59 -9.75
C LEU A 618 5.08 27.76 -8.48
N LEU A 619 4.69 26.48 -8.46
CA LEU A 619 4.99 25.58 -7.36
C LEU A 619 6.51 25.36 -7.17
N LYS A 620 7.29 25.36 -8.26
CA LYS A 620 8.77 25.36 -8.22
C LYS A 620 9.38 26.62 -7.58
N LEU A 621 8.64 27.73 -7.56
CA LEU A 621 9.00 28.94 -6.81
C LEU A 621 8.42 28.95 -5.37
N GLY A 622 7.64 27.92 -4.99
CA GLY A 622 6.90 27.86 -3.73
C GLY A 622 5.58 28.65 -3.73
N LEU A 623 5.10 29.04 -4.92
CA LEU A 623 3.87 29.80 -5.10
C LEU A 623 2.71 28.86 -5.41
N HIS A 624 1.73 28.80 -4.52
CA HIS A 624 0.53 28.00 -4.75
C HIS A 624 -0.45 28.75 -5.63
N SER A 625 -1.09 28.00 -6.54
CA SER A 625 -2.08 28.55 -7.45
C SER A 625 -3.22 27.56 -7.70
N ARG A 626 -4.32 28.05 -8.24
CA ARG A 626 -5.54 27.27 -8.51
C ARG A 626 -5.98 27.45 -9.95
N ILE A 627 -6.22 26.34 -10.64
CA ILE A 627 -6.73 26.34 -12.01
C ILE A 627 -8.26 26.47 -11.98
N THR A 628 -8.81 27.32 -12.84
CA THR A 628 -10.25 27.44 -13.11
C THR A 628 -10.46 27.58 -14.60
N TYR A 629 -11.49 26.92 -15.13
CA TYR A 629 -11.87 27.04 -16.54
C TYR A 629 -12.98 28.08 -16.68
N ASP A 630 -12.75 29.10 -17.50
CA ASP A 630 -13.70 30.15 -17.84
C ASP A 630 -14.44 29.75 -19.12
N LYS A 631 -15.69 29.29 -18.95
CA LYS A 631 -16.54 28.82 -20.05
C LYS A 631 -16.86 29.91 -21.07
N TYR A 632 -16.92 31.18 -20.66
CA TYR A 632 -17.32 32.28 -21.54
C TYR A 632 -16.23 32.63 -22.55
N ASN A 633 -14.97 32.59 -22.10
CA ASN A 633 -13.81 32.96 -22.91
C ASN A 633 -13.04 31.76 -23.47
N ASP A 634 -13.57 30.53 -23.33
CA ASP A 634 -12.90 29.26 -23.66
C ASP A 634 -11.42 29.25 -23.23
N SER A 635 -11.15 29.66 -21.99
CA SER A 635 -9.78 29.82 -21.49
C SER A 635 -9.63 29.36 -20.03
N TYR A 636 -8.41 29.02 -19.66
CA TYR A 636 -8.02 28.63 -18.32
C TYR A 636 -7.38 29.80 -17.60
N LYS A 637 -7.73 29.97 -16.32
CA LYS A 637 -7.13 30.96 -15.42
C LYS A 637 -6.39 30.24 -14.30
N VAL A 638 -5.13 30.61 -14.09
CA VAL A 638 -4.28 30.13 -12.99
C VAL A 638 -4.23 31.21 -11.93
N TYR A 639 -5.08 31.10 -10.91
CA TYR A 639 -5.23 32.10 -9.86
C TYR A 639 -4.17 31.97 -8.78
N ILE A 640 -3.62 33.11 -8.38
CA ILE A 640 -2.68 33.30 -7.28
C ILE A 640 -3.37 34.20 -6.25
N ARG A 641 -3.44 33.73 -5.00
CA ARG A 641 -4.23 34.35 -3.93
C ARG A 641 -3.48 34.32 -2.59
N ALA A 642 -4.01 35.06 -1.61
CA ALA A 642 -3.56 35.06 -0.23
C ALA A 642 -2.04 35.26 -0.09
N GLN A 643 -1.35 34.45 0.72
CA GLN A 643 0.09 34.59 0.98
C GLN A 643 0.96 34.53 -0.29
N SER A 644 0.54 33.74 -1.28
CA SER A 644 1.25 33.64 -2.55
C SER A 644 1.16 34.92 -3.39
N LEU A 645 0.21 35.85 -3.12
CA LEU A 645 0.21 37.18 -3.77
C LEU A 645 1.39 38.03 -3.34
N ILE A 646 1.74 38.00 -2.05
CA ILE A 646 2.86 38.78 -1.51
C ILE A 646 4.16 38.25 -2.11
N GLN A 647 4.37 36.93 -2.06
CA GLN A 647 5.53 36.29 -2.66
C GLN A 647 5.59 36.49 -4.18
N PHE A 648 4.44 36.46 -4.87
CA PHE A 648 4.37 36.74 -6.31
C PHE A 648 4.74 38.18 -6.63
N TYR A 649 4.35 39.15 -5.79
CA TYR A 649 4.75 40.54 -5.93
C TYR A 649 6.25 40.74 -5.74
N GLU A 650 6.84 40.12 -4.72
CA GLU A 650 8.28 40.21 -4.44
C GLU A 650 9.14 39.50 -5.49
N GLU A 651 8.66 38.37 -6.02
CA GLU A 651 9.43 37.58 -6.97
C GLU A 651 9.16 38.00 -8.43
N ILE A 652 7.91 38.15 -8.86
CA ILE A 652 7.57 38.20 -10.30
C ILE A 652 7.22 39.63 -10.76
N ILE A 653 6.66 40.49 -9.92
CA ILE A 653 6.25 41.83 -10.36
C ILE A 653 7.46 42.76 -10.46
N GLN A 654 7.62 43.40 -11.63
CA GLN A 654 8.63 44.45 -11.85
C GLN A 654 8.01 45.84 -11.66
N ASP A 655 8.81 46.82 -11.24
CA ASP A 655 8.35 48.19 -10.98
C ASP A 655 7.79 48.91 -12.22
N ASN A 656 8.18 48.46 -13.42
CA ASN A 656 7.72 49.01 -14.70
C ASN A 656 6.41 48.39 -15.22
N ASP A 657 5.75 47.49 -14.47
CA ASP A 657 4.47 46.92 -14.89
C ASP A 657 3.33 47.95 -14.75
N HIS A 658 2.60 48.21 -15.84
CA HIS A 658 1.50 49.18 -15.86
C HIS A 658 0.38 48.84 -14.85
N ARG A 659 0.28 47.57 -14.41
CA ARG A 659 -0.72 47.07 -13.44
C ARG A 659 -0.28 47.24 -11.99
N ILE A 660 0.94 47.73 -11.72
CA ILE A 660 1.52 47.77 -10.37
C ILE A 660 0.66 48.53 -9.36
N LYS A 661 -0.02 49.61 -9.76
CA LYS A 661 -0.95 50.35 -8.87
C LYS A 661 -2.11 49.47 -8.41
N LYS A 662 -2.70 48.69 -9.32
CA LYS A 662 -3.80 47.74 -9.00
C LYS A 662 -3.30 46.61 -8.11
N ILE A 663 -2.10 46.09 -8.38
CA ILE A 663 -1.47 45.02 -7.58
C ILE A 663 -1.15 45.51 -6.17
N ARG A 664 -0.56 46.70 -6.01
CA ARG A 664 -0.30 47.30 -4.69
C ARG A 664 -1.61 47.50 -3.91
N ASN A 665 -2.69 47.92 -4.56
CA ASN A 665 -4.00 48.06 -3.91
C ASN A 665 -4.58 46.70 -3.46
N LEU A 666 -4.29 45.61 -4.16
CA LEU A 666 -4.68 44.25 -3.74
C LEU A 666 -3.93 43.77 -2.49
N ILE A 667 -2.67 44.18 -2.31
CA ILE A 667 -1.79 43.74 -1.21
C ILE A 667 -1.94 44.64 0.03
N LYS A 668 -2.35 45.91 -0.14
CA LYS A 668 -2.41 46.93 0.92
C LYS A 668 -3.32 46.70 2.13
N PRO A 669 -4.45 45.94 2.11
CA PRO A 669 -5.23 45.78 3.34
C PRO A 669 -4.52 44.83 4.33
N ASP A 670 -4.45 45.22 5.62
CA ASP A 670 -3.92 44.44 6.76
C ASP A 670 -4.54 43.03 6.92
N ARG A 671 -5.66 42.76 6.22
CA ARG A 671 -6.28 41.44 6.11
C ARG A 671 -6.61 41.13 4.65
N PRO A 672 -5.96 40.16 4.00
CA PRO A 672 -6.36 39.70 2.68
C PRO A 672 -7.78 39.10 2.73
N LYS A 673 -8.70 39.60 1.90
CA LYS A 673 -10.12 39.19 1.80
C LYS A 673 -10.31 37.83 1.09
N THR A 674 -9.46 36.83 1.30
CA THR A 674 -9.47 35.60 0.48
C THR A 674 -9.26 34.33 1.30
N HIS A 675 -9.93 33.25 0.89
CA HIS A 675 -9.68 31.89 1.37
C HIS A 675 -8.20 31.51 1.22
N HIS A 676 -7.58 31.06 2.31
CA HIS A 676 -6.17 30.68 2.34
C HIS A 676 -5.94 29.32 1.65
N HIS A 677 -4.78 29.13 1.02
CA HIS A 677 -4.37 27.86 0.41
C HIS A 677 -3.52 26.98 1.33
N ASP A 678 -2.90 27.58 2.36
CA ASP A 678 -2.08 26.87 3.36
C ASP A 678 -2.93 26.62 4.61
N ILE A 679 -3.78 25.61 4.50
CA ILE A 679 -4.75 25.24 5.51
C ILE A 679 -4.41 23.86 6.05
N PHE A 680 -4.32 23.71 7.37
CA PHE A 680 -4.19 22.42 8.04
C PHE A 680 -5.56 21.77 8.26
N PRO A 681 -5.63 20.43 8.22
CA PRO A 681 -6.87 19.69 8.48
C PRO A 681 -7.48 20.00 9.84
N ASN A 682 -8.81 19.97 9.92
CA ASN A 682 -9.55 20.40 11.11
C ASN A 682 -9.30 19.50 12.31
N SER A 683 -9.01 18.22 12.10
CA SER A 683 -8.70 17.28 13.17
C SER A 683 -7.44 17.67 13.97
N ILE A 684 -6.58 18.55 13.45
CA ILE A 684 -5.45 19.11 14.21
C ILE A 684 -5.93 20.10 15.28
N ILE A 685 -7.03 20.80 15.04
CA ILE A 685 -7.62 21.73 16.00
C ILE A 685 -7.96 21.01 17.30
N GLU A 686 -8.60 19.84 17.20
CA GLU A 686 -8.96 19.01 18.35
C GLU A 686 -7.71 18.60 19.15
N MET A 687 -6.61 18.28 18.46
CA MET A 687 -5.33 17.97 19.10
C MET A 687 -4.74 19.18 19.84
N ILE A 688 -4.82 20.39 19.26
CA ILE A 688 -4.37 21.64 19.90
C ILE A 688 -5.21 21.92 21.15
N ILE A 689 -6.53 21.81 21.05
CA ILE A 689 -7.46 22.05 22.17
C ILE A 689 -7.14 21.07 23.31
N ASN A 690 -6.98 19.78 23.02
CA ASN A 690 -6.61 18.76 24.00
C ASN A 690 -5.26 19.09 24.68
N LEU A 691 -4.24 19.52 23.92
CA LEU A 691 -2.96 19.95 24.48
C LEU A 691 -3.08 21.20 25.37
N LYS A 692 -3.89 22.18 24.97
CA LYS A 692 -4.17 23.37 25.80
C LYS A 692 -4.78 22.98 27.14
N HIS A 693 -5.78 22.09 27.14
CA HIS A 693 -6.39 21.58 28.38
C HIS A 693 -5.37 20.87 29.28
N LYS A 694 -4.56 19.98 28.70
CA LYS A 694 -3.52 19.24 29.45
C LYS A 694 -2.43 20.13 30.05
N LEU A 695 -2.19 21.31 29.49
CA LEU A 695 -1.19 22.27 29.97
C LEU A 695 -1.80 23.43 30.78
N ALA A 696 -3.08 23.35 31.15
CA ALA A 696 -3.82 24.39 31.85
C ALA A 696 -3.73 25.77 31.16
N ILE A 697 -3.89 25.78 29.82
CA ILE A 697 -4.02 26.99 29.01
C ILE A 697 -5.52 27.25 28.81
N THR A 698 -5.96 28.48 29.05
CA THR A 698 -7.35 28.90 28.81
C THR A 698 -7.66 28.93 27.32
N TYR A 699 -8.78 28.32 26.92
CA TYR A 699 -9.28 28.34 25.55
C TYR A 699 -10.39 29.39 25.40
N ASP A 700 -10.25 30.28 24.43
CA ASP A 700 -11.08 31.47 24.17
C ASP A 700 -12.21 31.22 23.16
N GLY A 701 -12.39 29.97 22.70
CA GLY A 701 -13.44 29.62 21.74
C GLY A 701 -13.11 29.93 20.27
N TYR A 702 -11.91 30.43 19.96
CA TYR A 702 -11.55 30.87 18.60
C TYR A 702 -11.81 29.84 17.50
N PHE A 703 -11.55 28.55 17.75
CA PHE A 703 -11.70 27.49 16.76
C PHE A 703 -13.13 26.95 16.61
N HIS A 704 -14.10 27.43 17.39
CA HIS A 704 -15.45 26.87 17.35
C HIS A 704 -16.10 26.98 15.96
N ARG A 705 -15.94 28.14 15.31
CA ARG A 705 -16.42 28.35 13.94
C ARG A 705 -15.69 27.48 12.91
N HIS A 706 -14.40 27.24 13.10
CA HIS A 706 -13.57 26.40 12.22
C HIS A 706 -14.03 24.94 12.23
N LEU A 707 -14.35 24.41 13.41
CA LEU A 707 -14.89 23.06 13.57
C LEU A 707 -16.30 22.94 12.97
N LYS A 708 -17.18 23.93 13.22
CA LYS A 708 -18.56 23.94 12.73
C LYS A 708 -18.67 23.99 11.20
N GLU A 709 -17.84 24.82 10.55
CA GLU A 709 -17.86 24.99 9.09
C GLU A 709 -16.94 24.01 8.35
N ASN A 710 -16.31 23.06 9.07
CA ASN A 710 -15.29 22.16 8.54
C ASN A 710 -14.18 22.93 7.78
N HIS A 711 -13.78 24.08 8.34
CA HIS A 711 -12.77 24.98 7.80
C HIS A 711 -11.44 24.87 8.55
N GLY A 712 -10.37 24.54 7.84
CA GLY A 712 -9.07 24.37 8.49
C GLY A 712 -8.43 25.67 8.93
N ILE A 713 -7.32 25.51 9.64
CA ILE A 713 -6.56 26.61 10.23
C ILE A 713 -5.36 26.94 9.37
N THR A 714 -4.99 28.22 9.32
CA THR A 714 -3.78 28.62 8.59
C THR A 714 -2.53 28.19 9.35
N ARG A 715 -1.45 27.89 8.64
CA ARG A 715 -0.14 27.55 9.24
C ARG A 715 0.36 28.59 10.23
N ASN A 716 0.14 29.88 9.96
CA ASN A 716 0.54 30.97 10.86
C ASN A 716 -0.21 30.91 12.19
N VAL A 717 -1.52 30.65 12.17
CA VAL A 717 -2.31 30.47 13.40
C VAL A 717 -1.84 29.21 14.12
N PHE A 718 -1.66 28.11 13.40
CA PHE A 718 -1.18 26.85 13.97
C PHE A 718 0.20 27.00 14.65
N GLN A 719 1.13 27.71 14.02
CA GLN A 719 2.46 27.97 14.56
C GLN A 719 2.39 28.84 15.82
N LYS A 720 1.59 29.91 15.82
CA LYS A 720 1.38 30.75 17.01
C LYS A 720 0.87 29.93 18.19
N GLU A 721 -0.11 29.07 17.94
CA GLU A 721 -0.67 28.21 18.99
C GLU A 721 0.31 27.18 19.51
N LEU A 722 1.07 26.54 18.61
CA LEU A 722 2.08 25.57 19.01
C LEU A 722 3.22 26.24 19.80
N THR A 723 3.61 27.48 19.46
CA THR A 723 4.62 28.22 20.23
C THR A 723 4.15 28.55 21.65
N LEU A 724 2.88 28.91 21.83
CA LEU A 724 2.28 29.16 23.15
C LEU A 724 2.27 27.87 23.99
N ILE A 725 1.85 26.75 23.37
CA ILE A 725 1.88 25.41 23.97
C ILE A 725 3.30 25.02 24.40
N LYS A 726 4.30 25.18 23.51
CA LYS A 726 5.71 24.87 23.81
C LYS A 726 6.26 25.71 24.95
N HIS A 727 5.98 27.01 24.98
CA HIS A 727 6.44 27.90 26.05
C HIS A 727 5.89 27.48 27.41
N LYS A 728 4.58 27.16 27.47
CA LYS A 728 3.94 26.66 28.69
C LYS A 728 4.52 25.30 29.12
N PHE A 729 4.70 24.38 28.17
CA PHE A 729 5.30 23.07 28.43
C PHE A 729 6.72 23.18 29.03
N LEU A 730 7.58 24.02 28.46
CA LEU A 730 8.94 24.26 28.99
C LEU A 730 8.91 24.91 30.38
N LYS A 731 7.96 25.80 30.65
CA LYS A 731 7.76 26.37 31.99
C LYS A 731 7.43 25.28 33.00
N ILE A 732 6.52 24.37 32.67
CA ILE A 732 6.11 23.25 33.54
C ILE A 732 7.28 22.29 33.80
N LEU A 733 8.07 21.92 32.78
CA LEU A 733 9.24 21.06 32.97
C LEU A 733 10.26 21.67 33.93
N LYS A 734 10.59 22.96 33.77
CA LYS A 734 11.50 23.67 34.69
C LYS A 734 11.00 23.68 36.13
N THR A 735 9.69 23.86 36.33
CA THR A 735 9.07 23.82 37.65
C THR A 735 9.11 22.41 38.27
N LEU A 736 8.92 21.34 37.47
CA LEU A 736 8.98 19.95 37.94
C LEU A 736 10.39 19.43 38.30
N ASP A 737 11.44 20.14 37.88
CA ASP A 737 12.83 19.82 38.25
C ASP A 737 13.28 20.54 39.53
N LYS A 738 12.52 21.54 40.00
CA LYS A 738 12.70 22.12 41.33
C LYS A 738 12.12 21.19 42.40
N ASN A 739 12.75 21.10 43.57
CA ASN A 739 12.20 20.36 44.71
C ASN A 739 11.21 21.22 45.51
N ILE A 740 10.10 21.60 44.89
CA ILE A 740 9.05 22.48 45.43
C ILE A 740 7.81 21.71 45.87
N ASP A 741 6.96 22.29 46.71
CA ASP A 741 5.75 21.62 47.21
C ASP A 741 4.60 21.62 46.18
N ILE A 742 3.56 20.79 46.38
CA ILE A 742 2.45 20.62 45.42
C ILE A 742 1.70 21.95 45.19
N GLN A 743 1.51 22.75 46.22
CA GLN A 743 0.86 24.06 46.12
C GLN A 743 1.68 25.02 45.25
N GLU A 744 2.99 25.08 45.46
CA GLU A 744 3.91 25.89 44.64
C GLU A 744 3.95 25.41 43.19
N ILE A 745 3.90 24.08 42.96
CA ILE A 745 3.78 23.51 41.60
C ILE A 745 2.52 24.06 40.93
N ARG A 746 1.37 24.06 41.62
CA ARG A 746 0.12 24.59 41.05
C ARG A 746 0.16 26.08 40.79
N ASP A 747 0.72 26.87 41.70
CA ASP A 747 0.78 28.32 41.57
C ASP A 747 1.70 28.73 40.41
N GLU A 748 2.85 28.06 40.24
CA GLU A 748 3.77 28.34 39.12
C GLU A 748 3.22 27.86 37.76
N THR A 749 2.51 26.73 37.74
CA THR A 749 2.03 26.08 36.50
C THR A 749 0.61 26.48 36.09
N GLY A 750 -0.23 26.93 37.01
CA GLY A 750 -1.66 27.19 36.82
C GLY A 750 -2.56 25.94 36.85
N TYR A 751 -2.06 24.79 37.32
CA TYR A 751 -2.88 23.59 37.45
C TYR A 751 -3.91 23.72 38.58
N SER A 752 -5.18 23.40 38.28
CA SER A 752 -6.20 23.23 39.31
C SER A 752 -6.06 21.88 40.01
N GLN A 753 -6.58 21.77 41.24
CA GLN A 753 -6.62 20.48 41.95
C GLN A 753 -7.35 19.39 41.15
N ALA A 754 -8.34 19.77 40.34
CA ALA A 754 -9.10 18.85 39.48
C ALA A 754 -8.26 18.30 38.32
N ILE A 755 -7.43 19.14 37.68
CA ILE A 755 -6.54 18.70 36.61
C ILE A 755 -5.44 17.77 37.18
N LEU A 756 -4.88 18.11 38.34
CA LEU A 756 -3.91 17.23 39.01
C LEU A 756 -4.53 15.88 39.41
N ALA A 757 -5.75 15.88 39.93
CA ALA A 757 -6.50 14.65 40.24
C ALA A 757 -6.64 13.76 38.99
N GLN A 758 -7.04 14.35 37.86
CA GLN A 758 -7.21 13.64 36.59
C GLN A 758 -5.90 13.04 36.06
N ILE A 759 -4.78 13.76 36.16
CA ILE A 759 -3.47 13.28 35.68
C ILE A 759 -2.91 12.18 36.57
N THR A 760 -3.13 12.28 37.89
CA THR A 760 -2.49 11.43 38.91
C THR A 760 -3.33 10.24 39.30
N GLY A 761 -4.63 10.24 38.96
CA GLY A 761 -5.61 9.24 39.40
C GLY A 761 -5.96 9.36 40.89
N LEU A 762 -5.61 10.46 41.54
CA LEU A 762 -5.97 10.75 42.94
C LEU A 762 -7.25 11.56 43.01
N ASN A 763 -8.03 11.40 44.08
CA ASN A 763 -9.22 12.23 44.30
C ASN A 763 -8.81 13.68 44.61
N ARG A 764 -9.57 14.65 44.10
CA ARG A 764 -9.36 16.09 44.38
C ARG A 764 -9.28 16.37 45.88
N SER A 765 -10.15 15.73 46.67
CA SER A 765 -10.17 15.84 48.13
C SER A 765 -8.87 15.40 48.79
N ASN A 766 -8.15 14.42 48.22
CA ASN A 766 -6.87 13.97 48.77
C ASN A 766 -5.76 14.99 48.51
N ILE A 767 -5.82 15.71 47.40
CA ILE A 767 -4.87 16.79 47.05
C ILE A 767 -5.14 18.02 47.93
N ASP A 768 -6.41 18.37 48.13
CA ASP A 768 -6.81 19.45 49.04
C ASP A 768 -6.42 19.15 50.50
N TYR A 769 -6.64 17.92 50.96
CA TYR A 769 -6.24 17.47 52.29
C TYR A 769 -4.71 17.47 52.47
N TYR A 770 -3.94 17.16 51.43
CA TYR A 770 -2.49 17.32 51.42
C TYR A 770 -2.07 18.78 51.61
N GLU A 771 -2.64 19.70 50.82
CA GLU A 771 -2.29 21.14 50.86
C GLU A 771 -2.64 21.80 52.19
N ARG A 772 -3.73 21.36 52.85
CA ARG A 772 -4.10 21.82 54.20
C ARG A 772 -3.26 21.21 55.32
N GLY A 773 -2.35 20.29 54.98
CA GLY A 773 -1.47 19.64 55.95
C GLY A 773 -2.12 18.51 56.75
N GLY A 774 -3.07 17.78 56.16
CA GLY A 774 -3.78 16.69 56.86
C GLY A 774 -3.04 15.35 56.98
N TYR A 775 -1.91 15.15 56.30
CA TYR A 775 -1.14 13.89 56.32
C TYR A 775 0.14 13.95 57.15
N ASP A 776 0.61 12.79 57.61
CA ASP A 776 1.93 12.61 58.22
C ASP A 776 3.06 12.84 57.21
N LYS A 777 4.25 13.25 57.70
CA LYS A 777 5.41 13.63 56.87
C LYS A 777 5.77 12.58 55.80
N LYS A 778 5.73 11.28 56.17
CA LYS A 778 6.03 10.15 55.26
C LYS A 778 4.95 9.95 54.18
N GLN A 779 3.68 10.16 54.52
CA GLN A 779 2.57 10.06 53.57
C GLN A 779 2.54 11.24 52.61
N ARG A 780 2.91 12.44 53.09
CA ARG A 780 3.08 13.61 52.23
C ARG A 780 4.16 13.38 51.17
N GLU A 781 5.34 12.93 51.56
CA GLU A 781 6.41 12.66 50.58
C GLU A 781 6.00 11.60 49.54
N ASN A 782 5.30 10.54 49.94
CA ASN A 782 4.77 9.55 49.01
C ASN A 782 3.74 10.15 48.04
N CYS A 783 2.80 10.96 48.52
CA CYS A 783 1.82 11.66 47.67
C CYS A 783 2.51 12.62 46.69
N LYS A 784 3.50 13.39 47.16
CA LYS A 784 4.32 14.30 46.34
C LYS A 784 5.05 13.55 45.24
N LEU A 785 5.75 12.45 45.57
CA LEU A 785 6.45 11.62 44.60
C LEU A 785 5.50 11.01 43.56
N LYS A 786 4.32 10.56 43.98
CA LYS A 786 3.31 9.99 43.08
C LYS A 786 2.75 11.04 42.10
N ILE A 787 2.51 12.26 42.59
CA ILE A 787 2.03 13.37 41.76
C ILE A 787 3.11 13.83 40.77
N VAL A 788 4.36 14.02 41.22
CA VAL A 788 5.47 14.44 40.36
C VAL A 788 5.80 13.37 39.32
N SER A 789 5.82 12.09 39.69
CA SER A 789 6.09 11.00 38.74
C SER A 789 4.98 10.85 37.67
N ALA A 790 3.71 10.99 38.06
CA ALA A 790 2.59 10.99 37.12
C ALA A 790 2.64 12.22 36.18
N LEU A 791 2.93 13.42 36.70
CA LEU A 791 3.11 14.62 35.88
C LEU A 791 4.28 14.46 34.91
N LYS A 792 5.44 13.95 35.35
CA LYS A 792 6.58 13.68 34.46
C LYS A 792 6.23 12.67 33.37
N THR A 793 5.43 11.65 33.69
CA THR A 793 4.96 10.65 32.71
C THR A 793 4.00 11.27 31.70
N GLU A 794 3.09 12.14 32.13
CA GLU A 794 2.16 12.83 31.24
C GLU A 794 2.86 13.87 30.37
N MET A 795 3.85 14.59 30.92
CA MET A 795 4.68 15.52 30.15
C MET A 795 5.46 14.81 29.04
N LYS A 796 5.95 13.58 29.24
CA LYS A 796 6.55 12.77 28.15
C LYS A 796 5.57 12.49 27.01
N LYS A 797 4.29 12.21 27.33
CA LYS A 797 3.25 12.01 26.29
C LYS A 797 2.93 13.30 25.56
N VAL A 798 2.85 14.42 26.29
CA VAL A 798 2.64 15.75 25.72
C VAL A 798 3.79 16.14 24.80
N GLU A 799 5.04 15.88 25.21
CA GLU A 799 6.24 16.11 24.42
C GLU A 799 6.19 15.37 23.08
N ALA A 800 5.84 14.08 23.09
CA ALA A 800 5.68 13.28 21.87
C ALA A 800 4.63 13.89 20.91
N LYS A 801 3.50 14.37 21.43
CA LYS A 801 2.46 15.04 20.63
C LYS A 801 2.92 16.39 20.09
N ILE A 802 3.62 17.19 20.89
CA ILE A 802 4.20 18.47 20.45
C ILE A 802 5.21 18.21 19.33
N ASN A 803 6.07 17.20 19.47
CA ASN A 803 7.06 16.83 18.45
C ASN A 803 6.40 16.37 17.14
N TYR A 804 5.32 15.59 17.23
CA TYR A 804 4.52 15.22 16.05
C TYR A 804 3.91 16.44 15.36
N LEU A 805 3.20 17.32 16.09
CA LEU A 805 2.63 18.54 15.52
C LEU A 805 3.70 19.47 14.94
N ASN A 806 4.87 19.55 15.58
CA ASN A 806 5.98 20.32 15.07
C ASN A 806 6.51 19.74 13.75
N SER A 807 6.59 18.41 13.63
CA SER A 807 7.02 17.75 12.40
C SER A 807 6.08 18.05 11.22
N LEU A 808 4.78 18.23 11.47
CA LEU A 808 3.82 18.66 10.43
C LEU A 808 4.08 20.11 9.97
N ILE A 809 4.47 21.00 10.88
CA ILE A 809 4.83 22.40 10.55
C ILE A 809 6.18 22.50 9.85
N GLU A 810 7.11 21.58 10.11
CA GLU A 810 8.41 21.55 9.45
C GLU A 810 8.37 20.81 8.11
N SER A 811 7.30 20.04 7.85
CA SER A 811 7.16 19.25 6.62
C SER A 811 7.04 20.11 5.36
N ASP A 812 7.55 19.57 4.26
CA ASP A 812 7.39 20.06 2.89
C ASP A 812 6.00 19.75 2.29
N ILE A 813 5.00 19.46 3.13
CA ILE A 813 3.64 19.09 2.73
C ILE A 813 2.63 20.14 3.19
N TYR A 814 1.75 20.49 2.25
CA TYR A 814 0.53 21.27 2.44
C TYR A 814 -0.68 20.35 2.24
N TRP A 815 -1.89 20.89 2.45
CA TRP A 815 -3.11 20.10 2.34
C TRP A 815 -4.09 20.75 1.36
N ASP A 816 -4.65 19.94 0.47
CA ASP A 816 -5.71 20.33 -0.46
C ASP A 816 -6.96 19.47 -0.20
N ARG A 817 -8.12 19.86 -0.71
CA ARG A 817 -9.38 19.12 -0.48
C ARG A 817 -9.90 18.46 -1.72
N ILE A 818 -10.63 17.35 -1.54
CA ILE A 818 -11.46 16.78 -2.59
C ILE A 818 -12.64 17.71 -2.86
N LYS A 819 -12.69 18.29 -4.05
CA LYS A 819 -13.78 19.17 -4.49
C LYS A 819 -14.97 18.37 -5.03
N GLN A 820 -14.69 17.33 -5.82
CA GLN A 820 -15.71 16.55 -6.52
C GLN A 820 -15.19 15.15 -6.87
N ILE A 821 -16.08 14.16 -6.82
CA ILE A 821 -15.83 12.76 -7.20
C ILE A 821 -16.86 12.36 -8.26
N GLU A 822 -16.41 11.86 -9.40
CA GLU A 822 -17.25 11.43 -10.52
C GLU A 822 -16.95 9.97 -10.89
N CYS A 823 -17.97 9.12 -11.03
CA CYS A 823 -17.82 7.77 -11.55
C CYS A 823 -17.94 7.79 -13.09
N ILE A 824 -16.91 7.31 -13.79
CA ILE A 824 -16.80 7.30 -15.25
C ILE A 824 -16.83 5.87 -15.75
N GLN A 825 -17.75 5.56 -16.68
CA GLN A 825 -17.80 4.25 -17.34
C GLN A 825 -16.67 4.10 -18.36
N ASN A 826 -16.03 2.93 -18.41
CA ASN A 826 -14.98 2.60 -19.38
C ASN A 826 -15.61 2.24 -20.75
N LYS A 827 -16.16 3.25 -21.45
CA LYS A 827 -16.85 3.11 -22.75
C LYS A 827 -16.48 4.25 -23.70
N GLU A 828 -16.66 4.03 -25.00
CA GLU A 828 -16.54 5.04 -26.07
C GLU A 828 -15.20 5.83 -26.04
N LYS A 829 -15.25 7.17 -25.94
CA LYS A 829 -14.09 8.09 -26.04
C LYS A 829 -13.05 7.93 -24.92
N ILE A 830 -13.39 7.27 -23.81
CA ILE A 830 -12.51 7.09 -22.64
C ILE A 830 -12.09 5.61 -22.51
N TYR A 831 -12.45 4.76 -23.48
CA TYR A 831 -12.12 3.35 -23.44
C TYR A 831 -10.60 3.13 -23.38
N THR A 832 -10.15 2.39 -22.38
CA THR A 832 -8.79 1.84 -22.33
C THR A 832 -8.83 0.35 -22.00
N PRO A 833 -8.10 -0.50 -22.75
CA PRO A 833 -7.99 -1.93 -22.43
C PRO A 833 -7.05 -2.20 -21.26
N TRP A 834 -6.15 -1.25 -20.96
CA TRP A 834 -5.14 -1.38 -19.91
C TRP A 834 -5.18 -0.20 -18.94
N VAL A 835 -4.88 -0.46 -17.67
CA VAL A 835 -4.51 0.48 -16.63
C VAL A 835 -3.02 0.33 -16.34
N TYR A 836 -2.40 1.35 -15.78
CA TYR A 836 -0.95 1.49 -15.73
C TYR A 836 -0.49 1.82 -14.31
N ASP A 837 0.71 1.42 -13.95
CA ASP A 837 1.29 1.81 -12.67
C ASP A 837 2.81 1.99 -12.73
N ILE A 838 3.33 2.79 -11.82
CA ILE A 838 4.75 3.09 -11.64
C ILE A 838 5.11 2.85 -10.18
N THR A 839 6.12 2.03 -9.93
CA THR A 839 6.60 1.80 -8.57
C THR A 839 7.90 2.54 -8.32
N VAL A 840 7.97 3.14 -7.14
CA VAL A 840 9.12 3.84 -6.56
C VAL A 840 9.31 3.33 -5.13
N GLU A 841 10.50 2.86 -4.82
CA GLU A 841 10.93 2.45 -3.49
C GLU A 841 11.77 3.55 -2.81
N PRO A 842 11.82 3.60 -1.47
CA PRO A 842 11.13 2.74 -0.49
C PRO A 842 9.76 3.28 -0.03
N ASN A 843 9.42 4.52 -0.39
CA ASN A 843 8.28 5.22 0.23
C ASN A 843 6.93 4.93 -0.43
N HIS A 844 6.93 4.29 -1.60
CA HIS A 844 5.72 3.95 -2.33
C HIS A 844 4.86 5.16 -2.74
N THR A 845 5.48 6.34 -2.83
CA THR A 845 4.85 7.62 -3.15
C THR A 845 5.48 8.26 -4.38
N PHE A 846 4.68 9.02 -5.12
CA PHE A 846 5.19 9.93 -6.14
C PHE A 846 4.32 11.18 -6.22
N ILE A 847 4.88 12.27 -6.74
CA ILE A 847 4.17 13.54 -6.89
C ILE A 847 3.79 13.70 -8.35
N SER A 848 2.49 13.82 -8.61
CA SER A 848 1.96 14.17 -9.92
C SER A 848 0.64 14.92 -9.77
N GLN A 849 0.25 15.68 -10.80
CA GLN A 849 -0.98 16.49 -10.79
C GLN A 849 -1.09 17.41 -9.56
N GLY A 850 0.04 17.89 -9.04
CA GLY A 850 0.11 18.78 -7.87
C GLY A 850 -0.28 18.12 -6.54
N ILE A 851 -0.31 16.78 -6.46
CA ILE A 851 -0.67 16.01 -5.25
C ILE A 851 0.33 14.87 -5.00
N VAL A 852 0.37 14.34 -3.77
CA VAL A 852 1.14 13.14 -3.42
C VAL A 852 0.26 11.90 -3.65
N LEU A 853 0.73 10.98 -4.48
CA LEU A 853 0.04 9.78 -4.95
C LEU A 853 0.71 8.50 -4.43
N HIS A 854 -0.05 7.39 -4.36
CA HIS A 854 0.39 6.08 -3.85
C HIS A 854 0.58 5.06 -5.00
N ASN A 855 1.59 4.20 -4.96
CA ASN A 855 1.82 3.16 -5.97
C ASN A 855 1.40 1.74 -5.53
N THR A 856 1.30 0.77 -6.45
CA THR A 856 1.21 -0.64 -6.06
C THR A 856 2.57 -1.27 -5.87
N VAL A 857 2.70 -2.01 -4.78
CA VAL A 857 3.87 -2.82 -4.48
C VAL A 857 3.63 -4.17 -5.15
N SER A 858 4.55 -4.58 -6.03
CA SER A 858 4.80 -6.00 -6.27
C SER A 858 6.18 -6.32 -5.66
N ILE A 859 6.44 -7.48 -5.07
CA ILE A 859 7.76 -7.70 -4.45
C ILE A 859 8.88 -7.71 -5.51
N ALA A 860 9.80 -6.75 -5.42
CA ALA A 860 11.08 -6.72 -6.14
C ALA A 860 12.16 -6.35 -5.13
N LYS A 861 13.17 -7.20 -4.94
CA LYS A 861 14.26 -6.94 -3.98
C LYS A 861 15.61 -7.20 -4.63
N ALA A 862 16.56 -6.29 -4.41
CA ALA A 862 17.96 -6.39 -4.84
C ALA A 862 18.17 -6.80 -6.32
N GLY A 863 17.40 -6.18 -7.23
CA GLY A 863 17.51 -6.40 -8.67
C GLY A 863 16.80 -7.65 -9.21
N ILE A 864 16.18 -8.46 -8.35
CA ILE A 864 15.39 -9.63 -8.76
C ILE A 864 13.90 -9.27 -8.72
N VAL A 865 13.28 -9.22 -9.90
CA VAL A 865 11.84 -9.03 -10.08
C VAL A 865 11.24 -10.36 -10.48
N ALA A 866 10.53 -11.01 -9.55
CA ALA A 866 9.88 -12.29 -9.81
C ALA A 866 8.44 -12.27 -9.27
N THR A 867 7.47 -12.54 -10.15
CA THR A 867 6.08 -12.74 -9.75
C THR A 867 5.88 -14.18 -9.31
N LEU A 868 5.83 -14.38 -7.99
CA LEU A 868 5.61 -15.68 -7.40
C LEU A 868 4.10 -15.93 -7.25
N LYS A 869 3.65 -17.13 -7.61
CA LYS A 869 2.26 -17.52 -7.43
C LYS A 869 2.00 -17.77 -5.95
N ALA A 870 1.15 -16.95 -5.34
CA ALA A 870 0.77 -17.04 -3.93
C ALA A 870 -0.75 -17.32 -3.79
N GLN A 871 -1.26 -18.31 -4.51
CA GLN A 871 -2.71 -18.59 -4.55
C GLN A 871 -3.09 -19.54 -3.41
N THR A 872 -3.09 -19.03 -2.19
CA THR A 872 -3.28 -19.81 -0.96
C THR A 872 -4.48 -19.34 -0.16
N ALA A 873 -5.09 -20.27 0.56
CA ALA A 873 -6.05 -19.91 1.60
C ALA A 873 -5.29 -19.59 2.90
N ILE A 874 -5.54 -18.41 3.46
CA ILE A 874 -4.99 -18.00 4.75
C ILE A 874 -5.97 -18.40 5.85
N ILE A 875 -5.49 -19.22 6.80
CA ILE A 875 -6.17 -19.49 8.07
C ILE A 875 -5.35 -18.81 9.18
N ALA A 876 -5.93 -17.84 9.86
CA ALA A 876 -5.26 -17.11 10.92
C ALA A 876 -5.90 -17.37 12.28
N ALA A 877 -5.09 -17.43 13.33
CA ALA A 877 -5.54 -17.42 14.71
C ALA A 877 -4.98 -16.19 15.42
N ALA A 878 -5.82 -15.50 16.19
CA ALA A 878 -5.46 -14.32 16.96
C ALA A 878 -5.97 -14.44 18.40
N ASN A 879 -5.26 -13.75 19.30
CA ASN A 879 -5.65 -13.62 20.70
C ASN A 879 -6.14 -12.18 20.99
N PRO A 880 -7.16 -12.01 21.86
CA PRO A 880 -7.55 -10.72 22.38
C PRO A 880 -6.40 -10.06 23.13
N HIS A 881 -6.25 -8.75 22.99
CA HIS A 881 -5.20 -7.98 23.64
C HIS A 881 -5.25 -8.09 25.17
N SER A 882 -6.45 -8.15 25.76
CA SER A 882 -6.66 -8.31 27.21
C SER A 882 -6.44 -9.74 27.72
N GLY A 883 -6.04 -10.69 26.86
CA GLY A 883 -5.95 -12.11 27.18
C GLY A 883 -7.30 -12.83 27.29
N ARG A 884 -8.40 -12.08 27.49
CA ARG A 884 -9.79 -12.57 27.36
C ARG A 884 -10.58 -11.71 26.40
N TYR A 885 -11.51 -12.32 25.68
CA TYR A 885 -12.40 -11.63 24.75
C TYR A 885 -13.47 -10.84 25.51
N ASP A 886 -13.45 -9.53 25.36
CA ASP A 886 -14.43 -8.64 25.98
C ASP A 886 -15.62 -8.42 25.03
N ARG A 887 -16.78 -8.94 25.42
CA ARG A 887 -18.01 -8.91 24.61
C ARG A 887 -18.66 -7.54 24.55
N TYR A 888 -18.25 -6.60 25.41
CA TYR A 888 -18.71 -5.22 25.36
C TYR A 888 -17.84 -4.38 24.41
N LYS A 889 -16.65 -4.86 24.03
CA LYS A 889 -15.76 -4.19 23.06
C LYS A 889 -15.91 -4.73 21.65
N THR A 890 -15.63 -3.92 20.64
CA THR A 890 -15.74 -4.38 19.25
C THR A 890 -14.64 -5.39 18.90
N PRO A 891 -14.84 -6.26 17.89
CA PRO A 891 -13.79 -7.18 17.45
C PRO A 891 -12.47 -6.45 17.11
N THR A 892 -12.56 -5.29 16.46
CA THR A 892 -11.43 -4.40 16.14
C THR A 892 -10.66 -3.97 17.39
N GLN A 893 -11.37 -3.55 18.44
CA GLN A 893 -10.77 -3.14 19.72
C GLN A 893 -10.18 -4.33 20.49
N ASN A 894 -10.81 -5.50 20.41
CA ASN A 894 -10.33 -6.73 21.06
C ASN A 894 -9.00 -7.21 20.45
N ILE A 895 -8.82 -7.12 19.12
CA ILE A 895 -7.68 -7.76 18.42
C ILE A 895 -6.59 -6.74 17.99
N ARG A 896 -6.89 -5.43 17.98
CA ARG A 896 -6.00 -4.37 17.45
C ARG A 896 -5.61 -4.58 15.98
N LEU A 897 -6.57 -5.01 15.17
CA LEU A 897 -6.42 -5.09 13.71
C LEU A 897 -7.32 -4.05 13.05
N PRO A 898 -6.86 -3.35 12.00
CA PRO A 898 -7.68 -2.37 11.32
C PRO A 898 -8.87 -3.05 10.61
N PRO A 899 -10.05 -2.40 10.53
CA PRO A 899 -11.23 -2.93 9.84
C PRO A 899 -10.96 -3.31 8.38
N SER A 900 -10.04 -2.61 7.72
CA SER A 900 -9.61 -2.90 6.35
C SER A 900 -8.99 -4.29 6.18
N LEU A 901 -8.30 -4.84 7.20
CA LEU A 901 -7.76 -6.19 7.19
C LEU A 901 -8.82 -7.22 7.57
N LEU A 902 -9.63 -6.92 8.59
CA LEU A 902 -10.73 -7.81 9.03
C LEU A 902 -11.74 -8.06 7.90
N SER A 903 -12.08 -7.02 7.13
CA SER A 903 -12.99 -7.14 5.98
C SER A 903 -12.49 -8.04 4.84
N ARG A 904 -11.22 -8.48 4.85
CA ARG A 904 -10.63 -9.36 3.83
C ARG A 904 -10.75 -10.85 4.17
N PHE A 905 -11.13 -11.17 5.41
CA PHE A 905 -11.48 -12.53 5.80
C PHE A 905 -12.92 -12.81 5.40
N ASP A 906 -13.16 -13.98 4.79
CA ASP A 906 -14.50 -14.39 4.37
C ASP A 906 -15.33 -14.88 5.57
N LEU A 907 -14.67 -15.36 6.64
CA LEU A 907 -15.26 -15.77 7.92
C LEU A 907 -14.38 -15.35 9.10
N ILE A 908 -15.00 -14.81 10.16
CA ILE A 908 -14.35 -14.51 11.45
C ILE A 908 -15.14 -15.16 12.57
N PHE A 909 -14.54 -16.08 13.34
CA PHE A 909 -15.21 -16.69 14.49
C PHE A 909 -14.57 -16.26 15.81
N VAL A 910 -15.42 -15.97 16.79
CA VAL A 910 -15.02 -15.66 18.16
C VAL A 910 -15.25 -16.87 19.05
N VAL A 911 -14.22 -17.25 19.81
CA VAL A 911 -14.21 -18.42 20.68
C VAL A 911 -13.90 -17.96 22.10
N VAL A 912 -14.92 -17.91 22.94
CA VAL A 912 -14.79 -17.51 24.35
C VAL A 912 -14.80 -18.76 25.21
N ASP A 913 -13.86 -18.85 26.15
CA ASP A 913 -13.83 -19.92 27.13
C ASP A 913 -14.87 -19.63 28.22
N ARG A 914 -15.91 -20.47 28.31
CA ARG A 914 -16.99 -20.33 29.28
C ARG A 914 -17.11 -21.63 30.05
N PRO A 915 -17.01 -21.61 31.39
CA PRO A 915 -17.19 -22.82 32.19
C PRO A 915 -18.63 -23.32 32.01
N ASN A 916 -18.77 -24.55 31.53
CA ASN A 916 -20.04 -25.20 31.31
C ASN A 916 -19.91 -26.66 31.74
N SER A 917 -20.46 -26.97 32.91
CA SER A 917 -20.35 -28.29 33.56
C SER A 917 -20.66 -29.46 32.61
N ALA A 918 -21.65 -29.32 31.73
CA ALA A 918 -22.02 -30.38 30.80
C ALA A 918 -21.02 -30.56 29.64
N GLU A 919 -20.54 -29.47 29.04
CA GLU A 919 -19.55 -29.51 27.95
C GLU A 919 -18.16 -29.89 28.49
N ASP A 920 -17.81 -29.38 29.67
CA ASP A 920 -16.55 -29.67 30.36
C ASP A 920 -16.47 -31.13 30.80
N ALA A 921 -17.58 -31.71 31.29
CA ALA A 921 -17.65 -33.14 31.62
C ALA A 921 -17.43 -34.02 30.37
N GLN A 922 -18.10 -33.70 29.25
CA GLN A 922 -17.92 -34.44 28.01
C GLN A 922 -16.50 -34.27 27.44
N MET A 923 -15.92 -33.07 27.54
CA MET A 923 -14.54 -32.82 27.13
C MET A 923 -13.56 -33.60 28.01
N ALA A 924 -13.77 -33.62 29.33
CA ALA A 924 -12.94 -34.37 30.27
C ALA A 924 -13.04 -35.87 30.01
N GLU A 925 -14.25 -36.41 29.82
CA GLU A 925 -14.47 -37.82 29.46
C GLU A 925 -13.77 -38.16 28.15
N PHE A 926 -13.87 -37.30 27.13
CA PHE A 926 -13.18 -37.50 25.86
C PHE A 926 -11.65 -37.52 26.01
N ILE A 927 -11.08 -36.59 26.78
CA ILE A 927 -9.63 -36.53 27.04
C ILE A 927 -9.16 -37.77 27.81
N LEU A 928 -9.89 -38.15 28.87
CA LEU A 928 -9.57 -39.34 29.68
C LEU A 928 -9.68 -40.62 28.85
N LYS A 929 -10.72 -40.74 28.02
CA LYS A 929 -10.92 -41.89 27.13
C LYS A 929 -9.75 -42.04 26.15
N ASN A 930 -9.22 -40.94 25.61
CA ASN A 930 -8.04 -40.97 24.76
C ASN A 930 -6.75 -41.33 25.53
N ALA A 931 -6.64 -40.92 26.79
CA ALA A 931 -5.49 -41.24 27.64
C ALA A 931 -5.46 -42.70 28.11
N MET A 932 -6.63 -43.38 28.14
CA MET A 932 -6.75 -44.78 28.53
C MET A 932 -6.38 -45.79 27.42
N ILE A 933 -6.12 -45.31 26.19
CA ILE A 933 -5.73 -46.16 25.06
C ILE A 933 -4.28 -46.62 25.25
N LYS A 934 -4.04 -47.95 25.25
CA LYS A 934 -2.69 -48.51 25.35
C LYS A 934 -1.91 -48.33 24.04
N PRO A 935 -0.60 -48.06 24.07
CA PRO A 935 0.20 -47.82 22.87
C PRO A 935 0.43 -49.05 21.96
N GLU A 936 0.07 -50.26 22.38
CA GLU A 936 0.36 -51.53 21.68
C GLU A 936 -0.88 -52.24 21.07
N GLU A 937 -2.09 -51.70 21.24
CA GLU A 937 -3.29 -52.27 20.60
C GLU A 937 -3.38 -51.78 19.13
N GLU A 938 -3.21 -52.71 18.19
CA GLU A 938 -3.42 -52.45 16.75
C GLU A 938 -4.87 -52.00 16.49
N PHE A 939 -4.99 -51.03 15.59
CA PHE A 939 -6.23 -50.32 15.26
C PHE A 939 -7.25 -51.24 14.57
N ASP A 940 -8.28 -51.68 15.29
CA ASP A 940 -9.50 -52.20 14.67
C ASP A 940 -10.37 -51.04 14.14
N ASP A 941 -10.79 -51.17 12.87
CA ASP A 941 -11.43 -50.15 12.00
C ASP A 941 -12.87 -49.73 12.43
N HIS A 942 -13.29 -50.08 13.66
CA HIS A 942 -14.68 -49.94 14.13
C HIS A 942 -14.84 -49.28 15.51
N GLY A 943 -13.80 -48.68 16.08
CA GLY A 943 -13.91 -47.92 17.33
C GLY A 943 -14.36 -46.46 17.14
N ASP A 944 -15.41 -46.05 17.87
CA ASP A 944 -16.00 -44.68 17.96
C ASP A 944 -15.02 -43.52 18.28
N ASN A 945 -13.73 -43.80 18.48
CA ASN A 945 -12.69 -42.86 18.89
C ASN A 945 -11.67 -42.50 17.80
N THR A 946 -11.83 -43.02 16.59
CA THR A 946 -10.92 -42.73 15.47
C THR A 946 -11.48 -41.63 14.58
N ALA A 947 -10.61 -40.87 13.89
CA ALA A 947 -11.07 -39.89 12.92
C ALA A 947 -12.03 -40.57 11.92
N PRO A 948 -13.24 -40.04 11.67
CA PRO A 948 -14.22 -40.70 10.79
C PRO A 948 -13.70 -41.03 9.39
N ILE A 949 -12.70 -40.28 8.93
CA ILE A 949 -11.95 -40.54 7.71
C ILE A 949 -10.46 -40.51 8.04
N HIS A 950 -9.75 -41.57 7.68
CA HIS A 950 -8.30 -41.63 7.85
C HIS A 950 -7.60 -40.46 7.12
N LYS A 951 -6.57 -39.87 7.75
CA LYS A 951 -5.91 -38.64 7.27
C LYS A 951 -5.42 -38.76 5.82
N ASP A 952 -4.83 -39.88 5.45
CA ASP A 952 -4.29 -40.09 4.10
C ASP A 952 -5.40 -40.22 3.03
N LEU A 953 -6.51 -40.87 3.38
CA LEU A 953 -7.68 -40.94 2.50
C LEU A 953 -8.32 -39.55 2.36
N LEU A 954 -8.39 -38.77 3.44
CA LEU A 954 -8.93 -37.41 3.44
C LEU A 954 -8.08 -36.45 2.59
N LYS A 955 -6.75 -36.54 2.66
CA LYS A 955 -5.82 -35.82 1.77
C LYS A 955 -6.10 -36.13 0.29
N LYS A 956 -6.21 -37.43 -0.03
CA LYS A 956 -6.55 -37.89 -1.39
C LYS A 956 -7.92 -37.38 -1.84
N TYR A 957 -8.91 -37.40 -0.94
CA TYR A 957 -10.26 -36.88 -1.16
C TYR A 957 -10.24 -35.38 -1.51
N ILE A 958 -9.59 -34.54 -0.69
CA ILE A 958 -9.49 -33.09 -0.92
C ILE A 958 -8.80 -32.80 -2.26
N LYS A 959 -7.70 -33.50 -2.55
CA LYS A 959 -6.96 -33.37 -3.82
C LYS A 959 -7.83 -33.77 -5.01
N HIS A 960 -8.61 -34.84 -4.89
CA HIS A 960 -9.55 -35.28 -5.92
C HIS A 960 -10.66 -34.25 -6.16
N ALA A 961 -11.32 -33.80 -5.09
CA ALA A 961 -12.42 -32.84 -5.14
C ALA A 961 -12.02 -31.50 -5.75
N LYS A 962 -10.85 -30.96 -5.38
CA LYS A 962 -10.33 -29.69 -5.94
C LYS A 962 -10.06 -29.75 -7.45
N ARG A 963 -9.71 -30.94 -7.98
CA ARG A 963 -9.35 -31.13 -9.39
C ARG A 963 -10.53 -31.47 -10.28
N THR A 964 -11.48 -32.27 -9.78
CA THR A 964 -12.56 -32.83 -10.60
C THR A 964 -13.86 -32.04 -10.50
N CYS A 965 -14.15 -31.46 -9.35
CA CYS A 965 -15.46 -30.89 -9.05
C CYS A 965 -15.43 -29.36 -9.10
N HIS A 966 -16.28 -28.78 -9.95
CA HIS A 966 -16.40 -27.34 -10.16
C HIS A 966 -17.87 -26.91 -10.06
N PRO A 967 -18.44 -26.85 -8.84
CA PRO A 967 -19.85 -26.59 -8.64
C PRO A 967 -20.33 -25.25 -9.21
N ILE A 968 -21.49 -25.30 -9.88
CA ILE A 968 -22.20 -24.14 -10.41
C ILE A 968 -23.44 -23.89 -9.55
N LEU A 969 -23.79 -22.62 -9.34
CA LEU A 969 -25.02 -22.24 -8.64
C LEU A 969 -26.24 -22.65 -9.45
N SER A 970 -27.18 -23.36 -8.82
CA SER A 970 -28.53 -23.55 -9.38
C SER A 970 -29.34 -22.26 -9.27
N ASP A 971 -30.38 -22.12 -10.08
CA ASP A 971 -31.29 -20.97 -10.02
C ASP A 971 -32.03 -20.89 -8.68
N GLU A 972 -32.40 -22.04 -8.10
CA GLU A 972 -33.00 -22.11 -6.76
C GLU A 972 -32.05 -21.64 -5.66
N ALA A 973 -30.77 -22.05 -5.72
CA ALA A 973 -29.75 -21.60 -4.78
C ALA A 973 -29.48 -20.09 -4.94
N LYS A 974 -29.47 -19.60 -6.18
CA LYS A 974 -29.30 -18.17 -6.49
C LYS A 974 -30.44 -17.32 -5.91
N GLU A 975 -31.69 -17.73 -6.12
CA GLU A 975 -32.83 -17.03 -5.52
C GLU A 975 -32.77 -17.09 -3.99
N ARG A 976 -32.39 -18.23 -3.39
CA ARG A 976 -32.24 -18.32 -1.93
C ARG A 976 -31.16 -17.40 -1.35
N ILE A 977 -30.00 -17.29 -2.01
CA ILE A 977 -28.92 -16.35 -1.63
C ILE A 977 -29.42 -14.91 -1.77
N LYS A 978 -30.16 -14.61 -2.83
CA LYS A 978 -30.74 -13.28 -3.08
C LYS A 978 -31.80 -12.92 -2.04
N GLU A 979 -32.70 -13.84 -1.70
CA GLU A 979 -33.65 -13.69 -0.60
C GLU A 979 -32.92 -13.41 0.71
N PHE A 980 -31.90 -14.20 1.05
CA PHE A 980 -31.13 -13.97 2.28
C PHE A 980 -30.40 -12.63 2.29
N TYR A 981 -29.84 -12.22 1.15
CA TYR A 981 -29.23 -10.91 0.99
C TYR A 981 -30.25 -9.78 1.19
N LEU A 982 -31.46 -9.93 0.65
CA LEU A 982 -32.55 -8.98 0.83
C LEU A 982 -33.11 -9.00 2.25
N GLU A 983 -33.20 -10.16 2.92
CA GLU A 983 -33.55 -10.28 4.34
C GLU A 983 -32.55 -9.49 5.20
N LEU A 984 -31.24 -9.69 4.95
CA LEU A 984 -30.18 -8.95 5.64
C LEU A 984 -30.23 -7.45 5.35
N ARG A 985 -30.76 -7.03 4.19
CA ARG A 985 -30.89 -5.61 3.82
C ARG A 985 -32.16 -4.97 4.36
N GLY A 986 -33.29 -5.67 4.31
CA GLY A 986 -34.60 -5.21 4.77
C GLY A 986 -34.74 -5.07 6.29
N GLN A 987 -33.81 -5.65 7.06
CA GLN A 987 -33.68 -5.37 8.49
C GLN A 987 -33.09 -3.99 8.80
N TYR A 988 -32.58 -3.26 7.79
CA TYR A 988 -31.97 -1.94 7.94
C TYR A 988 -32.64 -0.90 7.03
N ASP A 989 -33.72 -0.28 7.49
CA ASP A 989 -34.31 0.89 6.83
C ASP A 989 -33.54 2.15 7.22
N SER A 990 -32.55 2.53 6.40
CA SER A 990 -32.08 3.91 6.19
C SER A 990 -31.04 3.95 5.06
N GLU A 991 -31.29 4.82 4.08
CA GLU A 991 -30.42 5.12 2.95
C GLU A 991 -29.14 5.82 3.46
N ASP A 992 -27.95 5.22 3.23
CA ASP A 992 -26.71 5.91 2.79
C ASP A 992 -25.33 5.28 3.14
N ALA A 993 -25.21 4.16 3.85
CA ALA A 993 -23.87 3.55 4.08
C ALA A 993 -23.77 2.02 3.89
N ILE A 994 -24.90 1.34 3.76
CA ILE A 994 -24.99 -0.12 3.94
C ILE A 994 -24.71 -0.89 2.63
N ILE A 995 -24.68 -0.20 1.49
CA ILE A 995 -24.80 -0.83 0.16
C ILE A 995 -23.49 -1.49 -0.33
N SER A 996 -22.31 -1.02 0.10
CA SER A 996 -21.01 -1.47 -0.45
C SER A 996 -20.44 -2.73 0.23
N ILE A 997 -20.74 -2.94 1.52
CA ILE A 997 -20.13 -3.98 2.35
C ILE A 997 -20.83 -5.34 2.18
N LEU A 998 -22.16 -5.36 2.02
CA LEU A 998 -22.91 -6.61 1.81
C LEU A 998 -22.56 -7.29 0.48
N ALA A 999 -22.09 -6.56 -0.54
CA ALA A 999 -21.70 -7.13 -1.83
C ALA A 999 -20.47 -8.06 -1.72
N ARG A 1000 -19.49 -7.74 -0.85
CA ARG A 1000 -18.33 -8.61 -0.58
C ARG A 1000 -18.74 -9.89 0.15
N ASN A 1001 -19.66 -9.75 1.09
CA ASN A 1001 -20.23 -10.86 1.86
C ASN A 1001 -21.06 -11.80 0.97
N LEU A 1002 -21.72 -11.28 -0.07
CA LEU A 1002 -22.39 -12.10 -1.07
C LEU A 1002 -21.40 -12.95 -1.87
N ASP A 1003 -20.26 -12.37 -2.25
CA ASP A 1003 -19.18 -13.12 -2.91
C ASP A 1003 -18.58 -14.21 -2.00
N ALA A 1004 -18.46 -13.95 -0.70
CA ALA A 1004 -18.05 -14.93 0.30
C ALA A 1004 -19.09 -16.07 0.43
N LEU A 1005 -20.38 -15.74 0.53
CA LEU A 1005 -21.49 -16.72 0.57
C LEU A 1005 -21.49 -17.65 -0.64
N VAL A 1006 -21.27 -17.10 -1.84
CA VAL A 1006 -21.16 -17.89 -3.07
C VAL A 1006 -19.97 -18.86 -2.98
N ARG A 1007 -18.79 -18.38 -2.58
CA ARG A 1007 -17.60 -19.24 -2.44
C ARG A 1007 -17.79 -20.33 -1.39
N LEU A 1008 -18.41 -20.01 -0.25
CA LEU A 1008 -18.72 -20.96 0.82
C LEU A 1008 -19.68 -22.04 0.35
N SER A 1009 -20.74 -21.65 -0.38
CA SER A 1009 -21.73 -22.59 -0.93
C SER A 1009 -21.12 -23.51 -1.99
N GLU A 1010 -20.26 -22.96 -2.86
CA GLU A 1010 -19.49 -23.76 -3.82
C GLU A 1010 -18.51 -24.73 -3.12
N ALA A 1011 -17.82 -24.27 -2.07
CA ALA A 1011 -16.92 -25.13 -1.29
C ALA A 1011 -17.70 -26.27 -0.60
N TYR A 1012 -18.89 -25.98 -0.06
CA TYR A 1012 -19.74 -26.97 0.60
C TYR A 1012 -20.27 -28.05 -0.36
N ALA A 1013 -20.70 -27.65 -1.56
CA ALA A 1013 -21.09 -28.60 -2.61
C ALA A 1013 -19.90 -29.45 -3.07
N LYS A 1014 -18.72 -28.83 -3.20
CA LYS A 1014 -17.47 -29.52 -3.57
C LYS A 1014 -17.04 -30.56 -2.53
N MET A 1015 -17.29 -30.34 -1.25
CA MET A 1015 -17.02 -31.34 -0.20
C MET A 1015 -17.79 -32.64 -0.40
N ALA A 1016 -18.95 -32.59 -1.06
CA ALA A 1016 -19.76 -33.75 -1.41
C ALA A 1016 -19.60 -34.18 -2.89
N LEU A 1017 -18.58 -33.68 -3.59
CA LEU A 1017 -18.33 -33.94 -5.02
C LEU A 1017 -19.53 -33.62 -5.94
N ARG A 1018 -20.35 -32.62 -5.58
CA ARG A 1018 -21.51 -32.20 -6.36
C ARG A 1018 -21.16 -31.09 -7.34
N ASP A 1019 -21.58 -31.24 -8.59
CA ASP A 1019 -21.34 -30.25 -9.67
C ASP A 1019 -22.34 -29.08 -9.67
N LYS A 1020 -23.38 -29.13 -8.84
CA LYS A 1020 -24.35 -28.05 -8.66
C LYS A 1020 -24.57 -27.78 -7.17
N VAL A 1021 -24.64 -26.50 -6.82
CA VAL A 1021 -25.00 -26.03 -5.48
C VAL A 1021 -26.53 -26.09 -5.34
N THR A 1022 -27.04 -26.79 -4.32
CA THR A 1022 -28.48 -26.89 -4.06
C THR A 1022 -28.98 -25.81 -3.11
N LYS A 1023 -30.31 -25.64 -3.02
CA LYS A 1023 -30.94 -24.71 -2.06
C LYS A 1023 -30.63 -25.09 -0.61
N GLU A 1024 -30.54 -26.39 -0.31
CA GLU A 1024 -30.21 -26.91 1.03
C GLU A 1024 -28.79 -26.56 1.45
N ASP A 1025 -27.82 -26.64 0.53
CA ASP A 1025 -26.42 -26.26 0.78
C ASP A 1025 -26.30 -24.81 1.23
N VAL A 1026 -27.05 -23.94 0.55
CA VAL A 1026 -27.14 -22.52 0.90
C VAL A 1026 -27.76 -22.37 2.28
N GLY A 1027 -28.78 -23.16 2.62
CA GLY A 1027 -29.41 -23.14 3.95
C GLY A 1027 -28.44 -23.45 5.10
N ASP A 1028 -27.61 -24.49 4.95
CA ASP A 1028 -26.59 -24.85 5.95
C ASP A 1028 -25.50 -23.78 6.07
N ILE A 1029 -25.02 -23.27 4.93
CA ILE A 1029 -24.03 -22.19 4.90
C ILE A 1029 -24.59 -20.89 5.47
N MET A 1030 -25.86 -20.59 5.25
CA MET A 1030 -26.54 -19.46 5.86
C MET A 1030 -26.58 -19.58 7.38
N GLN A 1031 -26.77 -20.79 7.94
CA GLN A 1031 -26.71 -20.98 9.39
C GLN A 1031 -25.31 -20.67 9.95
N LEU A 1032 -24.26 -21.16 9.26
CA LEU A 1032 -22.87 -20.87 9.60
C LEU A 1032 -22.57 -19.36 9.48
N PHE A 1033 -23.07 -18.73 8.41
CA PHE A 1033 -22.89 -17.31 8.15
C PHE A 1033 -23.65 -16.43 9.16
N LYS A 1034 -24.86 -16.84 9.57
CA LYS A 1034 -25.60 -16.19 10.67
C LYS A 1034 -24.85 -16.27 12.00
N ARG A 1035 -24.17 -17.39 12.28
CA ARG A 1035 -23.26 -17.45 13.44
C ARG A 1035 -22.11 -16.47 13.29
N PHE A 1036 -21.47 -16.38 12.12
CA PHE A 1036 -20.42 -15.39 11.87
C PHE A 1036 -20.93 -13.98 12.17
N LEU A 1037 -22.07 -13.58 11.59
CA LEU A 1037 -22.69 -12.28 11.83
C LEU A 1037 -23.03 -12.05 13.31
N LYS A 1038 -23.44 -13.10 14.02
CA LYS A 1038 -23.70 -13.03 15.47
C LYS A 1038 -22.40 -12.84 16.26
N ASP A 1039 -21.36 -13.61 15.97
CA ASP A 1039 -20.09 -13.55 16.70
C ASP A 1039 -19.36 -12.21 16.48
N THR A 1040 -19.58 -11.55 15.33
CA THR A 1040 -18.89 -10.30 14.98
C THR A 1040 -19.74 -9.04 15.14
N GLY A 1041 -21.04 -9.13 14.92
CA GLY A 1041 -21.97 -7.99 14.87
C GLY A 1041 -23.05 -7.99 15.95
N TYR A 1042 -23.19 -9.03 16.78
CA TYR A 1042 -24.25 -9.03 17.81
C TYR A 1042 -23.96 -8.00 18.89
N ASP A 1043 -24.91 -7.10 19.15
CA ASP A 1043 -24.85 -6.16 20.26
C ASP A 1043 -25.61 -6.72 21.47
N GLU A 1044 -24.88 -7.03 22.56
CA GLU A 1044 -25.46 -7.55 23.80
C GLU A 1044 -26.40 -6.54 24.47
N THR A 1045 -26.26 -5.24 24.18
CA THR A 1045 -27.11 -4.20 24.78
C THR A 1045 -28.49 -4.13 24.13
N SER A 1046 -28.60 -4.40 22.82
CA SER A 1046 -29.84 -4.28 22.05
C SER A 1046 -30.47 -5.60 21.63
N GLY A 1047 -29.72 -6.71 21.75
CA GLY A 1047 -30.17 -8.03 21.33
C GLY A 1047 -30.31 -8.17 19.80
N LYS A 1048 -29.82 -7.19 19.02
CA LYS A 1048 -29.86 -7.17 17.55
C LYS A 1048 -28.45 -7.28 16.96
N ILE A 1049 -28.38 -7.73 15.71
CA ILE A 1049 -27.13 -7.80 14.94
C ILE A 1049 -26.89 -6.43 14.31
N ASP A 1050 -25.75 -5.82 14.63
CA ASP A 1050 -25.28 -4.54 14.14
C ASP A 1050 -23.90 -4.68 13.47
N MET A 1051 -23.91 -4.56 12.14
CA MET A 1051 -22.71 -4.73 11.30
C MET A 1051 -21.74 -3.56 11.40
N ASP A 1052 -22.18 -2.39 11.87
CA ASP A 1052 -21.34 -1.19 12.01
C ASP A 1052 -20.23 -1.39 13.06
N ARG A 1053 -20.44 -2.33 14.00
CA ARG A 1053 -19.46 -2.74 15.01
C ARG A 1053 -18.15 -3.28 14.43
N ILE A 1054 -18.18 -3.86 13.23
CA ILE A 1054 -17.03 -4.51 12.58
C ILE A 1054 -16.31 -3.52 11.66
N PHE A 1055 -17.08 -2.75 10.89
CA PHE A 1055 -16.57 -1.93 9.79
C PHE A 1055 -16.33 -0.46 10.18
N VAL A 1056 -17.10 0.07 11.14
CA VAL A 1056 -17.00 1.45 11.66
C VAL A 1056 -16.44 1.45 13.10
N GLY A 1057 -16.73 0.43 13.89
CA GLY A 1057 -16.13 0.21 15.22
C GLY A 1057 -16.94 0.68 16.43
N GLN A 1058 -18.20 1.10 16.26
CA GLN A 1058 -19.17 1.47 17.33
C GLN A 1058 -20.57 0.89 17.03
N SER A 1059 -21.47 0.77 18.03
CA SER A 1059 -22.84 0.23 17.83
C SER A 1059 -23.94 1.31 17.80
N ARG A 1060 -24.91 1.15 16.90
CA ARG A 1060 -26.02 2.05 16.61
C ARG A 1060 -27.07 2.10 17.73
N SER A 1061 -27.24 1.02 18.48
CA SER A 1061 -28.10 1.00 19.68
C SER A 1061 -27.55 1.82 20.83
N ASN A 1062 -26.24 1.77 21.05
CA ASN A 1062 -25.61 2.64 22.05
C ASN A 1062 -25.69 4.11 21.61
N LEU A 1063 -25.50 4.40 20.32
CA LEU A 1063 -25.73 5.75 19.78
C LEU A 1063 -27.16 6.24 20.03
N ASN A 1064 -28.19 5.44 19.69
CA ASN A 1064 -29.58 5.83 19.88
C ASN A 1064 -29.99 5.96 21.37
N ARG A 1065 -29.47 5.10 22.26
CA ARG A 1065 -29.74 5.19 23.72
C ARG A 1065 -29.07 6.41 24.34
N LEU A 1066 -27.86 6.72 23.92
CA LEU A 1066 -27.17 7.94 24.34
C LEU A 1066 -27.90 9.18 23.82
N GLU A 1067 -28.45 9.13 22.60
CA GLU A 1067 -29.24 10.22 22.02
C GLU A 1067 -30.56 10.45 22.78
N ALA A 1068 -31.30 9.39 23.11
CA ALA A 1068 -32.52 9.48 23.92
C ALA A 1068 -32.24 10.02 25.34
N LEU A 1069 -31.22 9.49 26.01
CA LEU A 1069 -30.80 9.94 27.34
C LEU A 1069 -30.34 11.40 27.33
N MET A 1070 -29.62 11.82 26.29
CA MET A 1070 -29.19 13.22 26.11
C MET A 1070 -30.36 14.16 25.87
N ASN A 1071 -31.36 13.76 25.06
CA ASN A 1071 -32.55 14.57 24.82
C ASN A 1071 -33.39 14.73 26.08
N ARG A 1072 -33.63 13.67 26.85
CA ARG A 1072 -34.41 13.77 28.09
C ARG A 1072 -33.67 14.53 29.19
N LEU A 1073 -32.35 14.36 29.31
CA LEU A 1073 -31.55 15.19 30.19
C LEU A 1073 -31.73 16.68 29.84
N LYS A 1074 -31.73 17.06 28.56
CA LYS A 1074 -31.96 18.45 28.16
C LYS A 1074 -33.33 18.97 28.64
N GLU A 1075 -34.40 18.21 28.44
CA GLU A 1075 -35.76 18.58 28.89
C GLU A 1075 -35.85 18.81 30.40
N ILE A 1076 -35.27 17.92 31.22
CA ILE A 1076 -35.24 18.04 32.69
C ILE A 1076 -34.51 19.33 33.12
N TYR A 1077 -33.42 19.68 32.43
CA TYR A 1077 -32.70 20.91 32.72
C TYR A 1077 -33.40 22.15 32.17
N GLU A 1078 -34.16 22.07 31.08
CA GLU A 1078 -34.99 23.17 30.56
C GLU A 1078 -36.11 23.53 31.54
N GLU A 1079 -36.87 22.56 32.02
CA GLU A 1079 -37.94 22.75 33.02
C GLU A 1079 -37.41 23.39 34.32
N ASN A 1080 -36.19 23.04 34.72
CA ASN A 1080 -35.53 23.56 35.92
C ASN A 1080 -34.66 24.81 35.66
N SER A 1081 -34.87 25.51 34.54
CA SER A 1081 -34.18 26.75 34.18
C SER A 1081 -32.65 26.62 34.20
N TRP A 1082 -32.14 25.44 33.87
CA TRP A 1082 -30.71 25.09 33.76
C TRP A 1082 -29.91 25.28 35.06
N LYS A 1083 -30.59 25.14 36.20
CA LYS A 1083 -29.94 25.17 37.51
C LYS A 1083 -29.23 23.83 37.79
N PRO A 1084 -28.19 23.81 38.64
CA PRO A 1084 -27.58 22.56 39.09
C PRO A 1084 -28.61 21.71 39.84
N LEU A 1085 -28.71 20.43 39.49
CA LEU A 1085 -29.70 19.49 40.00
C LEU A 1085 -28.99 18.31 40.66
N GLU A 1086 -29.59 17.71 41.70
CA GLU A 1086 -29.01 16.56 42.39
C GLU A 1086 -28.94 15.33 41.48
N ARG A 1087 -27.75 14.73 41.39
CA ARG A 1087 -27.45 13.53 40.60
C ARG A 1087 -28.37 12.37 40.97
N ILE A 1088 -28.69 12.22 42.27
CA ILE A 1088 -29.57 11.14 42.76
C ILE A 1088 -31.02 11.34 42.27
N ASN A 1089 -31.52 12.57 42.28
CA ASN A 1089 -32.88 12.88 41.84
C ASN A 1089 -33.01 12.72 40.32
N ILE A 1090 -32.00 13.14 39.54
CA ILE A 1090 -31.97 12.92 38.08
C ILE A 1090 -31.96 11.44 37.74
N ILE A 1091 -31.11 10.66 38.43
CA ILE A 1091 -31.05 9.21 38.21
C ILE A 1091 -32.39 8.57 38.57
N GLN A 1092 -33.06 8.99 39.65
CA GLN A 1092 -34.40 8.47 40.02
C GLN A 1092 -35.49 8.85 39.02
N ILE A 1093 -35.49 10.08 38.49
CA ILE A 1093 -36.46 10.54 37.47
C ILE A 1093 -36.25 9.75 36.16
N LEU A 1094 -35.02 9.59 35.71
CA LEU A 1094 -34.68 8.84 34.49
C LEU A 1094 -34.94 7.32 34.63
N ASP A 1095 -34.80 6.77 35.84
CA ASP A 1095 -35.08 5.36 36.18
C ASP A 1095 -36.60 5.07 36.22
N LEU A 1096 -37.42 6.02 36.72
CA LEU A 1096 -38.88 5.87 36.83
C LEU A 1096 -39.64 6.11 35.51
N GLU A 1097 -39.20 7.05 34.66
CA GLU A 1097 -39.95 7.49 33.47
C GLU A 1097 -39.59 6.72 32.18
N GLU A 1098 -38.33 6.32 31.98
CA GLU A 1098 -37.83 5.81 30.67
C GLU A 1098 -37.58 4.29 30.62
N LYS A 1099 -37.79 3.54 31.72
CA LYS A 1099 -37.43 2.11 31.82
C LYS A 1099 -35.97 1.82 31.40
N LEU A 1100 -35.04 2.75 31.62
CA LEU A 1100 -33.62 2.60 31.34
C LEU A 1100 -32.90 1.99 32.55
N ASP A 1101 -31.91 1.12 32.30
CA ASP A 1101 -31.19 0.43 33.37
C ASP A 1101 -30.33 1.41 34.19
N LYS A 1102 -30.52 1.48 35.50
CA LYS A 1102 -29.89 2.45 36.41
C LYS A 1102 -28.36 2.48 36.29
N LYS A 1103 -27.77 1.31 36.08
CA LYS A 1103 -26.31 1.13 35.92
C LYS A 1103 -25.78 1.72 34.60
N PHE A 1104 -26.61 1.72 33.56
CA PHE A 1104 -26.28 2.35 32.27
C PHE A 1104 -26.35 3.88 32.39
N ILE A 1105 -27.39 4.41 33.04
CA ILE A 1105 -27.55 5.86 33.26
C ILE A 1105 -26.37 6.41 34.07
N GLU A 1106 -25.96 5.71 35.14
CA GLU A 1106 -24.81 6.11 35.96
C GLU A 1106 -23.50 6.15 35.16
N ASN A 1107 -23.23 5.12 34.36
CA ASN A 1107 -22.05 5.05 33.51
C ASN A 1107 -22.07 6.10 32.40
N ALA A 1108 -23.23 6.33 31.78
CA ALA A 1108 -23.40 7.33 30.73
C ALA A 1108 -23.23 8.76 31.27
N ILE A 1109 -23.78 9.07 32.45
CA ILE A 1109 -23.56 10.37 33.12
C ILE A 1109 -22.08 10.53 33.48
N GLU A 1110 -21.40 9.48 33.95
CA GLU A 1110 -19.96 9.54 34.22
C GLU A 1110 -19.11 9.72 32.97
N GLU A 1111 -19.48 9.08 31.86
CA GLU A 1111 -18.85 9.31 30.56
C GLU A 1111 -19.10 10.73 30.06
N LEU A 1112 -20.32 11.24 30.14
CA LEU A 1112 -20.66 12.63 29.78
C LEU A 1112 -19.93 13.65 30.65
N ILE A 1113 -19.63 13.32 31.91
CA ILE A 1113 -18.77 14.13 32.79
C ILE A 1113 -17.30 14.05 32.37
N LYS A 1114 -16.81 12.86 31.99
CA LYS A 1114 -15.43 12.67 31.49
C LYS A 1114 -15.20 13.34 30.13
N GLU A 1115 -16.21 13.35 29.26
CA GLU A 1115 -16.22 14.02 27.96
C GLU A 1115 -16.40 15.54 28.07
N GLY A 1116 -16.90 16.00 29.23
CA GLY A 1116 -17.06 17.43 29.53
C GLY A 1116 -18.38 18.03 29.08
N THR A 1117 -19.36 17.21 28.73
CA THR A 1117 -20.73 17.58 28.32
C THR A 1117 -21.60 17.94 29.53
N LEU A 1118 -21.42 17.20 30.63
CA LEU A 1118 -21.92 17.52 31.96
C LEU A 1118 -20.75 17.85 32.88
N TYR A 1119 -20.98 18.66 33.91
CA TYR A 1119 -19.99 18.91 34.96
C TYR A 1119 -20.65 18.96 36.33
N GLU A 1120 -19.87 18.70 37.38
CA GLU A 1120 -20.35 18.63 38.75
C GLU A 1120 -19.93 19.89 39.53
N PRO A 1121 -20.77 20.94 39.61
CA PRO A 1121 -20.44 22.18 40.33
C PRO A 1121 -20.30 22.00 41.84
N LYS A 1122 -21.05 21.07 42.44
CA LYS A 1122 -21.00 20.70 43.87
C LYS A 1122 -21.16 19.19 43.99
N SER A 1123 -20.51 18.57 44.99
CA SER A 1123 -20.58 17.13 45.21
C SER A 1123 -22.05 16.65 45.29
N GLY A 1124 -22.43 15.73 44.42
CA GLY A 1124 -23.79 15.21 44.29
C GLY A 1124 -24.71 16.01 43.36
N PHE A 1125 -24.26 17.10 42.73
CA PHE A 1125 -25.07 17.94 41.83
C PHE A 1125 -24.42 18.09 40.45
N ILE A 1126 -25.16 17.76 39.41
CA ILE A 1126 -24.69 17.81 38.01
C ILE A 1126 -25.35 18.97 37.25
N LYS A 1127 -24.69 19.47 36.19
CA LYS A 1127 -25.18 20.53 35.31
C LYS A 1127 -24.55 20.44 33.91
N PHE A 1128 -25.27 20.83 32.87
CA PHE A 1128 -24.70 20.97 31.52
C PHE A 1128 -23.66 22.09 31.41
N THR A 1129 -22.57 21.80 30.71
CA THR A 1129 -21.40 22.69 30.61
C THR A 1129 -21.66 23.91 29.72
N ASN A 1130 -22.57 23.80 28.73
CA ASN A 1130 -23.06 24.92 27.92
C ASN A 1130 -24.58 24.80 27.68
N LYS A 1131 -25.28 25.93 27.64
CA LYS A 1131 -26.73 26.02 27.34
C LYS A 1131 -27.06 25.75 25.86
N GLU A 1132 -26.06 25.87 24.97
CA GLU A 1132 -26.21 25.77 23.51
C GLU A 1132 -25.60 24.48 22.92
N SER A 1133 -25.11 23.54 23.75
CA SER A 1133 -24.79 22.17 23.31
C SER A 1133 -26.05 21.31 23.20
N LEU A 1134 -27.11 21.93 22.70
CA LEU A 1134 -28.47 21.44 22.48
C LEU A 1134 -28.58 20.97 21.03
#